data_AF-A0AAD4HIV3-F1
#
_entry.id   AF-A0AAD4HIV3-F1
#
_cell.length_a   1.000
_cell.length_b   1.000
_cell.length_c   1.000
_cell.angle_alpha   90.00
_cell.angle_beta   90.00
_cell.angle_gamma   90.00
#
_symmetry.space_group_name_H-M   'P 1'
#
loop_
_entity.id
_entity.type
_entity.pdbx_description
1 polymer ?
#
loop_
_entity_poly.entity_id
_entity_poly.type
_entity_poly.pdbx_seq_one_letter_code
_entity_poly.pdbx_strand_id
1 'polypeptide(L)'
;MLVLPRLPPMHLFPFHYIFLQNKALLPIGLFVLWISSEILVDHNKSETPVDIDIHLAFTEAIKLFIAFGLYFWKQRYFRYDSLNPCRHDNEDQPLDNIDIPLECSYEPFTPRNVRLNELPQRLCPRSSPSLGGARSSLSILGISTLYAIRAYVISRSREHIDPLAPYLVIPAANLCSLFVLRAFFCRTYAPQLWYAALLQFSGVFIVWSGLIDRSSDLPYLSLLASALSISFSDTLVDIVYKSHHPSFFDAINLLIFAAGFFAHLLFYIFRIAFLGTRSHGFGSHADPIALALSCLSEAGRDIFVFYAIYYYDIVLESIVTALASTVVFFSLTAGFLNEPGVFIGCLLTLTAAGIYVSSIRQTTEEDVESECVTRPCYPVVFAAVLVGYMLYVSFTMTHENEWTTRTPEPQWGFTSELESKPGDCHRRPLPFHSHRKTLENYDRFNNILLIVFFSHARYGANLDYHREVYSDYFPNILYIGPASREDSGFDHSYDVFVDSYHSDEDLTDPSYYKMAGRMAHHMLYTALQEQDCYDGYLWVPFDTLLNIPRLEKFDRELFWYHSPWGLPVFNPAQDNSLGLGLHAPPANVSPDPSINLTETWRGWGSDWWWGDPHVGVGVCMEAFWKVPMHLRERLAAFTNGETRLIGGSADTMYIPGRHRRIFMEVLSLFLETTCFLEIAVPTTLHLVAPRHEPILFVDHWWIYQPPFNASFVRQQWEEGYEVDTFHTFHWGERDADNVWRANYENVVDIRRLLRESAERQQVIFPVRNETQAK
;
A
#
# COMPACT_ATOMS: atom_id res chain seq x y z
N MET A 1 22.72 46.97 38.78
CA MET A 1 21.48 47.26 39.54
C MET A 1 20.31 47.11 38.58
N LEU A 2 19.74 45.91 38.47
CA LEU A 2 18.47 45.63 37.79
C LEU A 2 17.91 44.42 38.52
N VAL A 3 16.89 44.67 39.35
CA VAL A 3 16.21 43.69 40.19
C VAL A 3 15.02 43.18 39.39
N LEU A 4 15.05 41.90 38.99
CA LEU A 4 13.87 41.21 38.47
C LEU A 4 12.95 40.79 39.62
N PRO A 5 11.62 40.93 39.47
CA PRO A 5 10.67 40.51 40.49
C PRO A 5 10.57 38.98 40.53
N ARG A 6 10.54 38.42 41.75
CA ARG A 6 10.23 37.00 42.00
C ARG A 6 8.78 36.74 41.60
N LEU A 7 8.58 35.94 40.55
CA LEU A 7 7.30 35.33 40.25
C LEU A 7 6.91 34.35 41.38
N PRO A 8 5.63 34.30 41.79
CA PRO A 8 5.16 33.32 42.77
C PRO A 8 5.25 31.91 42.20
N PRO A 9 5.37 30.87 43.05
CA PRO A 9 5.41 29.49 42.59
C PRO A 9 4.10 29.18 41.85
N MET A 10 4.22 28.86 40.56
CA MET A 10 3.11 28.24 39.83
C MET A 10 2.80 26.91 40.51
N HIS A 11 1.68 26.84 41.22
CA HIS A 11 1.04 25.57 41.47
C HIS A 11 0.72 24.98 40.10
N LEU A 12 1.40 23.89 39.72
CA LEU A 12 1.00 23.02 38.62
C LEU A 12 -0.43 22.58 38.91
N PHE A 13 -1.40 23.31 38.37
CA PHE A 13 -2.78 22.86 38.32
C PHE A 13 -2.77 21.55 37.52
N PRO A 14 -3.26 20.44 38.09
CA PRO A 14 -3.21 19.16 37.41
C PRO A 14 -4.08 19.24 36.16
N PHE A 15 -3.46 19.22 34.98
CA PHE A 15 -4.08 19.24 33.65
C PHE A 15 -5.24 18.23 33.52
N HIS A 16 -5.18 17.16 34.31
CA HIS A 16 -6.19 16.13 34.41
C HIS A 16 -7.56 16.60 34.95
N TYR A 17 -7.58 17.63 35.81
CA TYR A 17 -8.80 18.12 36.45
C TYR A 17 -9.70 18.89 35.47
N ILE A 18 -9.11 19.54 34.46
CA ILE A 18 -9.83 20.34 33.46
C ILE A 18 -10.62 19.44 32.50
N PHE A 19 -10.00 18.35 32.03
CA PHE A 19 -10.64 17.45 31.06
C PHE A 19 -11.73 16.55 31.67
N LEU A 20 -11.51 16.01 32.88
CA LEU A 20 -12.48 15.10 33.52
C LEU A 20 -13.70 15.83 34.10
N GLN A 21 -13.57 17.11 34.48
CA GLN A 21 -14.73 17.88 34.96
C GLN A 21 -15.58 18.43 33.83
N ASN A 22 -14.97 18.79 32.69
CA ASN A 22 -15.70 19.31 31.57
C ASN A 22 -16.09 18.19 30.60
N LYS A 23 -17.20 17.50 30.91
CA LYS A 23 -17.71 16.37 30.11
C LYS A 23 -17.80 16.68 28.61
N ALA A 24 -18.07 17.93 28.25
CA ALA A 24 -18.15 18.39 26.86
C ALA A 24 -16.83 18.27 26.08
N LEU A 25 -15.67 18.19 26.77
CA LEU A 25 -14.37 17.99 26.13
C LEU A 25 -14.08 16.51 25.82
N LEU A 26 -14.82 15.55 26.38
CA LEU A 26 -14.56 14.12 26.17
C LEU A 26 -14.75 13.71 24.70
N PRO A 27 -15.85 14.08 24.00
CA PRO A 27 -16.00 13.79 22.57
C PRO A 27 -14.89 14.41 21.71
N ILE A 28 -14.45 15.63 22.05
CA ILE A 28 -13.38 16.33 21.33
C ILE A 28 -12.05 15.63 21.54
N GLY A 29 -11.72 15.25 22.78
CA GLY A 29 -10.51 14.51 23.10
C GLY A 29 -10.47 13.14 22.41
N LEU A 30 -11.59 12.42 22.42
CA LEU A 30 -11.74 11.15 21.70
C LEU A 30 -11.52 11.34 20.19
N PHE A 31 -12.14 12.35 19.58
CA PHE A 31 -11.99 12.66 18.16
C PHE A 31 -10.53 12.93 17.77
N VAL A 32 -9.83 13.78 18.54
CA VAL A 32 -8.43 14.13 18.28
C VAL A 32 -7.51 12.93 18.45
N LEU A 33 -7.64 12.20 19.57
CA LEU A 33 -6.81 11.01 19.83
C LEU A 33 -7.05 9.91 18.80
N TRP A 34 -8.28 9.74 18.33
CA TRP A 34 -8.59 8.83 17.24
C TRP A 34 -7.79 9.16 15.98
N ILE A 35 -7.89 10.41 15.50
CA ILE A 35 -7.15 10.87 14.32
C ILE A 35 -5.65 10.69 14.49
N SER A 36 -5.10 11.12 15.63
CA SER A 36 -3.67 10.99 15.91
C SER A 36 -3.20 9.54 15.95
N SER A 37 -4.00 8.64 16.52
CA SER A 37 -3.65 7.22 16.59
C SER A 37 -3.63 6.57 15.20
N GLU A 38 -4.58 6.89 14.33
CA GLU A 38 -4.64 6.31 12.98
C GLU A 38 -3.45 6.79 12.13
N ILE A 39 -3.13 8.09 12.17
CA ILE A 39 -1.97 8.64 11.45
C ILE A 39 -0.66 7.99 11.92
N LEU A 40 -0.51 7.77 13.22
CA LEU A 40 0.72 7.23 13.80
C LEU A 40 0.87 5.72 13.55
N VAL A 41 -0.24 4.98 13.57
CA VAL A 41 -0.25 3.54 13.24
C VAL A 41 0.12 3.32 11.78
N ASP A 42 -0.41 4.12 10.85
CA ASP A 42 -0.07 3.99 9.44
C ASP A 42 1.39 4.33 9.15
N HIS A 43 1.95 5.34 9.84
CA HIS A 43 3.36 5.69 9.70
C HIS A 43 4.31 4.59 10.20
N ASN A 44 3.97 3.91 11.31
CA ASN A 44 4.83 2.86 11.87
C ASN A 44 4.82 1.56 11.03
N LYS A 45 3.74 1.28 10.28
CA LYS A 45 3.66 0.08 9.44
C LYS A 45 4.73 0.05 8.34
N SER A 46 5.26 1.19 7.89
CA SER A 46 6.24 1.23 6.81
C SER A 46 7.66 0.83 7.23
N GLU A 47 8.01 0.87 8.52
CA GLU A 47 9.42 0.82 8.93
C GLU A 47 9.89 -0.52 9.50
N THR A 48 9.07 -1.27 10.25
CA THR A 48 9.36 -2.68 10.63
C THR A 48 8.12 -3.38 11.23
N PRO A 49 7.84 -4.66 10.90
CA PRO A 49 6.74 -5.39 11.52
C PRO A 49 7.09 -5.81 12.95
N VAL A 50 6.54 -5.10 13.93
CA VAL A 50 6.52 -5.55 15.33
C VAL A 50 5.48 -6.66 15.50
N ASP A 51 5.79 -7.68 16.29
CA ASP A 51 4.81 -8.75 16.57
C ASP A 51 3.54 -8.16 17.20
N ILE A 52 2.37 -8.37 16.55
CA ILE A 52 1.07 -7.87 17.01
C ILE A 52 0.83 -8.19 18.48
N ASP A 53 1.16 -9.41 18.90
CA ASP A 53 0.85 -9.86 20.26
C ASP A 53 1.60 -9.03 21.31
N ILE A 54 2.83 -8.62 20.99
CA ILE A 54 3.67 -7.78 21.84
C ILE A 54 3.15 -6.34 21.83
N HIS A 55 2.80 -5.80 20.66
CA HIS A 55 2.19 -4.47 20.52
C HIS A 55 0.92 -4.36 21.37
N LEU A 56 0.01 -5.33 21.23
CA LEU A 56 -1.25 -5.37 21.99
C LEU A 56 -1.03 -5.55 23.50
N ALA A 57 -0.12 -6.44 23.92
CA ALA A 57 0.21 -6.61 25.33
C ALA A 57 0.82 -5.32 25.92
N PHE A 58 1.66 -4.62 25.18
CA PHE A 58 2.25 -3.36 25.63
C PHE A 58 1.21 -2.23 25.70
N THR A 59 0.33 -2.13 24.70
CA THR A 59 -0.81 -1.20 24.69
C THR A 59 -1.74 -1.44 25.90
N GLU A 60 -2.09 -2.69 26.22
CA GLU A 60 -2.87 -3.01 27.43
C GLU A 60 -2.12 -2.73 28.74
N ALA A 61 -0.81 -2.95 28.79
CA ALA A 61 -0.01 -2.59 29.95
C ALA A 61 -0.06 -1.08 30.22
N ILE A 62 0.06 -0.25 29.18
CA ILE A 62 -0.07 1.21 29.31
C ILE A 62 -1.47 1.59 29.83
N LYS A 63 -2.54 1.00 29.28
CA LYS A 63 -3.92 1.25 29.76
C LYS A 63 -4.07 0.89 31.23
N LEU A 64 -3.54 -0.27 31.63
CA LEU A 64 -3.55 -0.75 33.01
C LEU A 64 -2.82 0.22 33.95
N PHE A 65 -1.64 0.70 33.58
CA PHE A 65 -0.88 1.67 34.39
C PHE A 65 -1.63 2.99 34.54
N ILE A 66 -2.23 3.52 33.47
CA ILE A 66 -3.01 4.76 33.52
C ILE A 66 -4.26 4.56 34.39
N ALA A 67 -5.01 3.47 34.20
CA ALA A 67 -6.19 3.15 34.99
C ALA A 67 -5.88 2.96 36.48
N PHE A 68 -4.75 2.32 36.79
CA PHE A 68 -4.26 2.18 38.16
C PHE A 68 -3.95 3.55 38.77
N GLY A 69 -3.25 4.42 38.04
CA GLY A 69 -2.99 5.80 38.47
C GLY A 69 -4.27 6.57 38.78
N LEU A 70 -5.25 6.50 37.89
CA LEU A 70 -6.57 7.13 38.04
C LEU A 70 -7.34 6.61 39.25
N TYR A 71 -7.36 5.29 39.45
CA TYR A 71 -8.04 4.64 40.57
C TYR A 71 -7.47 5.10 41.92
N PHE A 72 -6.14 5.03 42.09
CA PHE A 72 -5.48 5.43 43.34
C PHE A 72 -5.58 6.93 43.59
N TRP A 73 -5.49 7.74 42.54
CA TRP A 73 -5.66 9.19 42.64
C TRP A 73 -7.04 9.54 43.22
N LYS A 74 -8.09 8.94 42.66
CA LYS A 74 -9.48 9.15 43.12
C LYS A 74 -9.68 8.65 44.54
N GLN A 75 -9.14 7.49 44.90
CA GLN A 75 -9.23 6.95 46.27
C GLN A 75 -8.55 7.85 47.29
N ARG A 76 -7.39 8.44 46.96
CA ARG A 76 -6.68 9.39 47.82
C ARG A 76 -7.49 10.68 48.01
N TYR A 77 -8.12 11.19 46.96
CA TYR A 77 -8.96 12.38 47.03
C TYR A 77 -10.15 12.18 47.97
N PHE A 78 -10.90 11.07 47.84
CA PHE A 78 -12.00 10.75 48.75
C PHE A 78 -11.55 10.56 50.20
N ARG A 79 -10.35 9.98 50.43
CA ARG A 79 -9.79 9.86 51.78
C ARG A 79 -9.47 11.23 52.39
N TYR A 80 -9.01 12.19 51.58
CA TYR A 80 -8.71 13.55 52.06
C TYR A 80 -9.98 14.32 52.46
N ASP A 81 -11.05 14.22 51.67
CA ASP A 81 -12.35 14.83 52.02
C ASP A 81 -12.95 14.20 53.29
N SER A 82 -12.82 12.88 53.46
CA SER A 82 -13.30 12.20 54.68
C SER A 82 -12.51 12.56 55.95
N LEU A 83 -11.26 13.01 55.81
CA LEU A 83 -10.37 13.39 56.91
C LEU A 83 -10.47 14.88 57.28
N ASN A 84 -11.32 15.65 56.61
CA ASN A 84 -11.59 17.05 56.93
C ASN A 84 -13.03 17.29 57.44
N PRO A 85 -13.50 16.57 58.48
CA PRO A 85 -14.88 16.70 58.98
C PRO A 85 -15.17 18.03 59.70
N CYS A 86 -14.20 18.94 59.86
CA CYS A 86 -14.33 20.16 60.67
C CYS A 86 -14.77 21.42 59.90
N ARG A 87 -15.48 21.30 58.76
CA ARG A 87 -15.97 22.48 58.02
C ARG A 87 -17.48 22.53 57.76
N HIS A 88 -18.26 21.96 58.66
CA HIS A 88 -19.63 22.36 58.90
C HIS A 88 -19.75 22.69 60.39
N ASP A 89 -19.72 23.98 60.72
CA ASP A 89 -20.43 24.62 61.83
C ASP A 89 -19.96 26.08 61.90
N ASN A 90 -20.88 27.01 61.62
CA ASN A 90 -20.94 28.43 61.98
C ASN A 90 -21.51 29.31 60.85
N GLU A 91 -22.78 29.11 60.51
CA GLU A 91 -23.68 30.22 60.16
C GLU A 91 -25.06 29.93 60.77
N ASP A 92 -25.13 29.97 62.10
CA ASP A 92 -26.36 30.28 62.82
C ASP A 92 -26.35 31.79 63.12
N GLN A 93 -27.27 32.53 62.50
CA GLN A 93 -27.73 33.82 63.01
C GLN A 93 -29.17 33.63 63.52
N PRO A 94 -29.51 34.17 64.72
CA PRO A 94 -30.83 34.01 65.31
C PRO A 94 -31.73 35.17 64.87
N LEU A 95 -32.99 34.88 64.53
CA LEU A 95 -34.05 35.89 64.52
C LEU A 95 -35.34 35.32 65.12
N ASP A 96 -35.78 36.03 66.15
CA ASP A 96 -36.93 35.81 67.01
C ASP A 96 -38.28 35.87 66.29
N ASN A 97 -39.23 35.11 66.86
CA ASN A 97 -40.67 35.34 67.00
C ASN A 97 -41.32 36.48 66.21
N ILE A 98 -42.25 36.15 65.31
CA ILE A 98 -43.55 36.86 65.14
C ILE A 98 -44.63 35.85 64.72
N ASP A 99 -45.62 35.64 65.58
CA ASP A 99 -46.96 35.11 65.25
C ASP A 99 -47.79 36.21 64.56
N ILE A 100 -48.63 35.83 63.58
CA ILE A 100 -49.96 36.40 63.17
C ILE A 100 -50.36 35.90 61.74
N PRO A 101 -51.67 35.76 61.41
CA PRO A 101 -52.21 34.60 60.70
C PRO A 101 -52.68 34.83 59.25
N LEU A 102 -53.19 33.71 58.66
CA LEU A 102 -53.90 33.54 57.38
C LEU A 102 -54.33 34.83 56.64
N GLU A 103 -53.89 34.97 55.39
CA GLU A 103 -54.78 35.44 54.31
C GLU A 103 -54.26 35.01 52.92
N CYS A 104 -55.21 34.61 52.07
CA CYS A 104 -55.01 34.23 50.68
C CYS A 104 -54.52 35.40 49.83
N SER A 105 -53.49 35.19 49.01
CA SER A 105 -53.38 35.87 47.71
C SER A 105 -52.58 35.05 46.72
N TYR A 106 -53.18 34.87 45.55
CA TYR A 106 -52.56 34.36 44.33
C TYR A 106 -51.52 35.38 43.84
N GLU A 107 -50.27 34.97 43.67
CA GLU A 107 -49.34 35.60 42.72
C GLU A 107 -48.48 34.54 42.01
N PRO A 108 -48.10 34.80 40.73
CA PRO A 108 -47.56 33.80 39.83
C PRO A 108 -46.07 33.53 40.09
N PHE A 109 -45.72 32.26 40.26
CA PHE A 109 -44.34 31.81 40.36
C PHE A 109 -43.60 32.03 39.03
N THR A 110 -42.56 32.86 39.10
CA THR A 110 -41.42 32.83 38.19
C THR A 110 -40.54 31.62 38.53
N PRO A 111 -39.94 30.92 37.55
CA PRO A 111 -39.12 29.75 37.83
C PRO A 111 -37.76 30.21 38.37
N ARG A 112 -37.59 30.08 39.68
CA ARG A 112 -36.30 30.22 40.36
C ARG A 112 -35.51 28.93 40.14
N ASN A 113 -34.29 29.06 39.63
CA ASN A 113 -33.30 28.01 39.41
C ASN A 113 -33.16 27.07 40.62
N VAL A 114 -33.93 25.98 40.62
CA VAL A 114 -33.67 24.81 41.46
C VAL A 114 -32.62 23.98 40.71
N ARG A 115 -31.47 23.74 41.33
CA ARG A 115 -30.47 22.78 40.82
C ARG A 115 -31.14 21.41 40.67
N LEU A 116 -31.50 21.05 39.45
CA LEU A 116 -32.17 19.79 39.09
C LEU A 116 -31.27 18.55 39.12
N ASN A 117 -29.98 18.69 39.47
CA ASN A 117 -28.99 17.62 39.27
C ASN A 117 -28.91 16.55 40.38
N GLU A 118 -29.75 16.58 41.41
CA GLU A 118 -29.68 15.59 42.51
C GLU A 118 -30.96 14.76 42.73
N LEU A 119 -32.03 14.94 41.94
CA LEU A 119 -33.33 14.31 42.22
C LEU A 119 -33.75 13.04 41.44
N PRO A 120 -33.15 12.57 40.32
CA PRO A 120 -33.74 11.42 39.62
C PRO A 120 -33.39 10.03 40.21
N GLN A 121 -32.42 9.90 41.13
CA GLN A 121 -31.93 8.57 41.55
C GLN A 121 -32.82 7.82 42.57
N ARG A 122 -33.95 8.39 43.04
CA ARG A 122 -34.73 7.80 44.16
C ARG A 122 -35.85 6.82 43.79
N LEU A 123 -36.16 6.57 42.51
CA LEU A 123 -37.38 5.82 42.15
C LEU A 123 -37.20 4.33 41.80
N CYS A 124 -36.02 3.73 41.98
CA CYS A 124 -35.87 2.27 41.92
C CYS A 124 -34.84 1.78 42.95
N PRO A 125 -35.24 1.08 44.02
CA PRO A 125 -34.30 0.36 44.87
C PRO A 125 -33.82 -0.88 44.12
N ARG A 126 -32.92 -0.70 43.15
CA ARG A 126 -32.18 -1.82 42.55
C ARG A 126 -31.12 -2.25 43.56
N SER A 127 -31.17 -3.53 43.96
CA SER A 127 -30.02 -4.20 44.55
C SER A 127 -28.90 -4.21 43.51
N SER A 128 -28.10 -3.15 43.50
CA SER A 128 -26.92 -3.05 42.65
C SER A 128 -26.02 -4.24 43.00
N PRO A 129 -25.64 -5.08 42.03
CA PRO A 129 -24.74 -6.18 42.31
C PRO A 129 -23.47 -5.63 42.95
N SER A 130 -23.09 -6.16 44.11
CA SER A 130 -21.83 -5.77 44.74
C SER A 130 -20.68 -6.15 43.81
N LEU A 131 -19.74 -5.21 43.63
CA LEU A 131 -18.50 -5.50 42.95
C LEU A 131 -17.79 -6.65 43.70
N GLY A 132 -17.61 -7.80 43.04
CA GLY A 132 -17.09 -9.03 43.65
C GLY A 132 -18.12 -10.15 43.85
N GLY A 133 -19.41 -9.90 43.60
CA GLY A 133 -20.37 -11.00 43.44
C GLY A 133 -20.02 -11.84 42.21
N ALA A 134 -20.14 -13.18 42.31
CA ALA A 134 -19.73 -14.10 41.24
C ALA A 134 -20.30 -13.73 39.85
N ARG A 135 -21.54 -13.21 39.79
CA ARG A 135 -22.16 -12.73 38.54
C ARG A 135 -21.47 -11.49 37.97
N SER A 136 -21.14 -10.51 38.81
CA SER A 136 -20.44 -9.28 38.39
C SER A 136 -19.04 -9.62 37.88
N SER A 137 -18.31 -10.46 38.62
CA SER A 137 -16.97 -10.92 38.23
C SER A 137 -16.99 -11.71 36.91
N LEU A 138 -17.96 -12.60 36.70
CA LEU A 138 -18.11 -13.34 35.44
C LEU A 138 -18.46 -12.41 34.27
N SER A 139 -19.33 -11.42 34.47
CA SER A 139 -19.66 -10.45 33.43
C SER A 139 -18.45 -9.60 33.04
N ILE A 140 -17.69 -9.10 34.02
CA ILE A 140 -16.47 -8.31 33.76
C ILE A 140 -15.43 -9.16 33.02
N LEU A 141 -15.21 -10.41 33.45
CA LEU A 141 -14.29 -11.33 32.78
C LEU A 141 -14.70 -11.62 31.33
N GLY A 142 -16.00 -11.86 31.10
CA GLY A 142 -16.52 -12.08 29.76
C GLY A 142 -16.29 -10.88 28.83
N ILE A 143 -16.56 -9.66 29.31
CA ILE A 143 -16.30 -8.43 28.56
C ILE A 143 -14.83 -8.23 28.28
N SER A 144 -13.98 -8.48 29.28
CA SER A 144 -12.54 -8.33 29.13
C SER A 144 -11.99 -9.26 28.05
N THR A 145 -12.50 -10.50 28.02
CA THR A 145 -12.15 -11.49 26.99
C THR A 145 -12.61 -11.03 25.61
N LEU A 146 -13.84 -10.53 25.49
CA LEU A 146 -14.36 -9.98 24.23
C LEU A 146 -13.58 -8.77 23.74
N TYR A 147 -13.13 -7.90 24.65
CA TYR A 147 -12.34 -6.72 24.32
C TYR A 147 -10.93 -7.11 23.83
N ALA A 148 -10.29 -8.09 24.47
CA ALA A 148 -9.01 -8.64 24.00
C ALA A 148 -9.15 -9.30 22.62
N ILE A 149 -10.22 -10.07 22.40
CA ILE A 149 -10.53 -10.67 21.10
C ILE A 149 -10.75 -9.58 20.05
N ARG A 150 -11.52 -8.54 20.36
CA ARG A 150 -11.70 -7.40 19.46
C ARG A 150 -10.37 -6.79 19.05
N ALA A 151 -9.50 -6.47 20.00
CA ALA A 151 -8.21 -5.84 19.71
C ALA A 151 -7.35 -6.74 18.81
N TYR A 152 -7.33 -8.04 19.11
CA TYR A 152 -6.65 -9.04 18.28
C TYR A 152 -7.22 -9.12 16.87
N VAL A 153 -8.53 -9.26 16.73
CA VAL A 153 -9.24 -9.36 15.44
C VAL A 153 -8.99 -8.14 14.57
N ILE A 154 -9.09 -6.93 15.15
CA ILE A 154 -8.84 -5.68 14.41
C ILE A 154 -7.39 -5.62 13.94
N SER A 155 -6.42 -5.84 14.83
CA SER A 155 -5.00 -5.81 14.47
C SER A 155 -4.64 -6.84 13.41
N ARG A 156 -5.19 -8.06 13.51
CA ARG A 156 -4.98 -9.11 12.53
C ARG A 156 -5.62 -8.78 11.18
N SER A 157 -6.86 -8.28 11.20
CA SER A 157 -7.54 -7.84 9.98
C SER A 157 -6.77 -6.72 9.27
N ARG A 158 -6.12 -5.81 10.02
CA ARG A 158 -5.28 -4.73 9.48
C ARG A 158 -3.98 -5.18 8.80
N GLU A 159 -3.53 -6.42 9.02
CA GLU A 159 -2.38 -6.99 8.28
C GLU A 159 -2.79 -7.53 6.90
N HIS A 160 -4.06 -7.87 6.72
CA HIS A 160 -4.53 -8.63 5.57
C HIS A 160 -5.44 -7.85 4.63
N ILE A 161 -6.01 -6.74 5.11
CA ILE A 161 -6.94 -5.92 4.33
C ILE A 161 -6.23 -4.64 3.86
N ASP A 162 -6.61 -4.17 2.67
CA ASP A 162 -6.26 -2.86 2.12
C ASP A 162 -6.29 -1.73 3.18
N PRO A 163 -5.32 -0.79 3.17
CA PRO A 163 -5.23 0.29 4.16
C PRO A 163 -6.51 1.13 4.34
N LEU A 164 -7.36 1.23 3.32
CA LEU A 164 -8.61 1.99 3.39
C LEU A 164 -9.77 1.19 4.00
N ALA A 165 -9.73 -0.13 3.95
CA ALA A 165 -10.82 -0.98 4.39
C ALA A 165 -11.11 -0.94 5.90
N PRO A 166 -10.13 -0.77 6.82
CA PRO A 166 -10.40 -0.55 8.24
C PRO A 166 -11.36 0.61 8.51
N TYR A 167 -11.39 1.64 7.65
CA TYR A 167 -12.32 2.76 7.81
C TYR A 167 -13.77 2.40 7.47
N LEU A 168 -14.01 1.30 6.73
CA LEU A 168 -15.35 0.76 6.50
C LEU A 168 -15.88 0.01 7.74
N VAL A 169 -14.98 -0.55 8.56
CA VAL A 169 -15.33 -1.32 9.76
C VAL A 169 -16.06 -0.44 10.78
N ILE A 170 -15.64 0.82 10.95
CA ILE A 170 -16.20 1.70 11.99
C ILE A 170 -17.67 2.09 11.72
N PRO A 171 -18.07 2.57 10.53
CA PRO A 171 -19.48 2.81 10.20
C PRO A 171 -20.31 1.52 10.25
N ALA A 172 -19.76 0.38 9.85
CA ALA A 172 -20.43 -0.91 9.94
C ALA A 172 -20.68 -1.32 11.40
N ALA A 173 -19.69 -1.11 12.28
CA ALA A 173 -19.82 -1.36 13.71
C ALA A 173 -20.90 -0.48 14.34
N ASN A 174 -20.98 0.80 13.95
CA ASN A 174 -22.02 1.72 14.43
C ASN A 174 -23.44 1.23 14.08
N LEU A 175 -23.66 0.80 12.83
CA LEU A 175 -24.91 0.16 12.40
C LEU A 175 -25.23 -1.09 13.22
N CYS A 176 -24.23 -1.95 13.44
CA CYS A 176 -24.38 -3.14 14.27
C CYS A 176 -24.75 -2.78 15.72
N SER A 177 -24.14 -1.75 16.30
CA SER A 177 -24.40 -1.32 17.69
C SER A 177 -25.82 -0.82 17.84
N LEU A 178 -26.30 0.03 16.93
CA LEU A 178 -27.70 0.46 16.89
C LEU A 178 -28.66 -0.73 16.79
N PHE A 179 -28.34 -1.71 15.95
CA PHE A 179 -29.12 -2.93 15.80
C PHE A 179 -29.14 -3.79 17.07
N VAL A 180 -27.99 -4.06 17.68
CA VAL A 180 -27.90 -4.86 18.91
C VAL A 180 -28.66 -4.19 20.06
N LEU A 181 -28.49 -2.88 20.24
CA LEU A 181 -29.19 -2.11 21.27
C LEU A 181 -30.70 -2.10 21.06
N ARG A 182 -31.15 -1.98 19.81
CA ARG A 182 -32.58 -2.01 19.45
C ARG A 182 -33.18 -3.40 19.64
N ALA A 183 -32.54 -4.42 19.08
CA ALA A 183 -33.06 -5.78 19.02
C ALA A 183 -33.05 -6.48 20.38
N PHE A 184 -31.99 -6.31 21.16
CA PHE A 184 -31.81 -7.04 22.42
C PHE A 184 -32.10 -6.21 23.65
N PHE A 185 -31.83 -4.91 23.65
CA PHE A 185 -32.02 -4.04 24.83
C PHE A 185 -33.23 -3.12 24.71
N CYS A 186 -34.02 -3.28 23.64
CA CYS A 186 -35.25 -2.53 23.38
C CYS A 186 -35.06 -0.99 23.39
N ARG A 187 -33.83 -0.50 23.18
CA ARG A 187 -33.56 0.94 23.13
C ARG A 187 -34.09 1.52 21.82
N THR A 188 -34.81 2.62 21.92
CA THR A 188 -35.32 3.38 20.77
C THR A 188 -34.40 4.55 20.49
N TYR A 189 -34.08 4.76 19.22
CA TYR A 189 -33.30 5.90 18.77
C TYR A 189 -34.07 6.67 17.70
N ALA A 190 -33.78 7.96 17.59
CA ALA A 190 -34.40 8.83 16.60
C ALA A 190 -34.11 8.29 15.17
N PRO A 191 -35.09 8.28 14.25
CA PRO A 191 -34.89 7.77 12.88
C PRO A 191 -33.71 8.41 12.15
N GLN A 192 -33.41 9.67 12.47
CA GLN A 192 -32.29 10.44 11.93
C GLN A 192 -30.94 9.75 12.16
N LEU A 193 -30.76 9.10 13.32
CA LEU A 193 -29.51 8.39 13.65
C LEU A 193 -29.33 7.13 12.79
N TRP A 194 -30.43 6.43 12.49
CA TRP A 194 -30.41 5.28 11.57
C TRP A 194 -30.08 5.71 10.15
N TYR A 195 -30.68 6.81 9.68
CA TYR A 195 -30.39 7.35 8.36
C TYR A 195 -28.94 7.82 8.25
N ALA A 196 -28.42 8.51 9.27
CA ALA A 196 -27.02 8.93 9.31
C ALA A 196 -26.06 7.73 9.27
N ALA A 197 -26.30 6.69 10.08
CA ALA A 197 -25.45 5.50 10.10
C ALA A 197 -25.44 4.77 8.75
N LEU A 198 -26.62 4.63 8.12
CA LEU A 198 -26.74 3.98 6.82
C LEU A 198 -26.07 4.80 5.71
N LEU A 199 -26.26 6.12 5.71
CA LEU A 199 -25.64 7.04 4.75
C LEU A 199 -24.11 7.05 4.90
N GLN A 200 -23.60 7.04 6.13
CA GLN A 200 -22.16 7.02 6.38
C GLN A 200 -21.53 5.71 5.88
N PHE A 201 -22.11 4.57 6.24
CA PHE A 201 -21.64 3.27 5.75
C PHE A 201 -21.69 3.20 4.22
N SER A 202 -22.81 3.62 3.61
CA SER A 202 -22.97 3.60 2.15
C SER A 202 -21.98 4.54 1.47
N GLY A 203 -21.74 5.72 2.03
CA GLY A 203 -20.79 6.69 1.52
C GLY A 203 -19.35 6.16 1.52
N VAL A 204 -18.88 5.66 2.66
CA VAL A 204 -17.54 5.05 2.78
C VAL A 204 -17.41 3.82 1.88
N PHE A 205 -18.44 2.97 1.81
CA PHE A 205 -18.44 1.81 0.92
C PHE A 205 -18.32 2.20 -0.55
N ILE A 206 -19.05 3.24 -1.01
CA ILE A 206 -18.97 3.72 -2.39
C ILE A 206 -17.58 4.25 -2.70
N VAL A 207 -17.00 5.08 -1.83
CA VAL A 207 -15.63 5.58 -2.04
C VAL A 207 -14.64 4.42 -2.12
N TRP A 208 -14.70 3.51 -1.16
CA TRP A 208 -13.85 2.33 -1.10
C TRP A 208 -13.99 1.46 -2.37
N SER A 209 -15.21 1.19 -2.82
CA SER A 209 -15.48 0.42 -4.04
C SER A 209 -15.02 1.12 -5.32
N GLY A 210 -14.91 2.45 -5.32
CA GLY A 210 -14.42 3.23 -6.45
C GLY A 210 -12.90 3.28 -6.55
N LEU A 211 -12.19 2.96 -5.46
CA LEU A 211 -10.72 3.00 -5.39
C LEU A 211 -10.07 1.63 -5.58
N ILE A 212 -10.80 0.54 -5.32
CA ILE A 212 -10.25 -0.82 -5.42
C ILE A 212 -10.61 -1.45 -6.76
N ASP A 213 -9.58 -1.89 -7.49
CA ASP A 213 -9.74 -2.65 -8.71
C ASP A 213 -10.28 -4.07 -8.41
N ARG A 214 -11.14 -4.61 -9.30
CA ARG A 214 -12.03 -5.77 -9.07
C ARG A 214 -11.32 -7.11 -8.81
N SER A 215 -9.99 -7.14 -8.71
CA SER A 215 -9.18 -8.37 -8.75
C SER A 215 -8.67 -8.88 -7.40
N SER A 216 -8.92 -8.18 -6.28
CA SER A 216 -8.50 -8.69 -4.96
C SER A 216 -9.57 -9.59 -4.33
N ASP A 217 -9.21 -10.85 -4.05
CA ASP A 217 -10.01 -11.77 -3.24
C ASP A 217 -10.14 -11.22 -1.81
N LEU A 218 -11.16 -10.40 -1.61
CA LEU A 218 -11.32 -9.59 -0.42
C LEU A 218 -11.83 -10.41 0.78
N PRO A 219 -11.21 -10.31 1.96
CA PRO A 219 -11.65 -11.02 3.16
C PRO A 219 -12.81 -10.27 3.83
N TYR A 220 -13.97 -10.18 3.14
CA TYR A 220 -15.21 -9.59 3.67
C TYR A 220 -15.61 -10.17 5.04
N LEU A 221 -15.26 -11.44 5.28
CA LEU A 221 -15.49 -12.11 6.55
C LEU A 221 -14.72 -11.45 7.71
N SER A 222 -13.48 -11.01 7.46
CA SER A 222 -12.62 -10.33 8.42
C SER A 222 -13.16 -8.95 8.78
N LEU A 223 -13.57 -8.18 7.77
CA LEU A 223 -14.21 -6.87 7.95
C LEU A 223 -15.47 -6.97 8.81
N LEU A 224 -16.32 -7.97 8.52
CA LEU A 224 -17.52 -8.23 9.30
C LEU A 224 -17.19 -8.70 10.72
N ALA A 225 -16.18 -9.57 10.89
CA ALA A 225 -15.74 -10.02 12.20
C ALA A 225 -15.25 -8.85 13.06
N SER A 226 -14.47 -7.93 12.49
CA SER A 226 -14.01 -6.72 13.16
C SER A 226 -15.18 -5.81 13.56
N ALA A 227 -16.13 -5.57 12.65
CA ALA A 227 -17.28 -4.70 12.92
C ALA A 227 -18.19 -5.26 14.02
N LEU A 228 -18.48 -6.56 13.98
CA LEU A 228 -19.25 -7.24 15.03
C LEU A 228 -18.49 -7.24 16.36
N SER A 229 -17.18 -7.41 16.35
CA SER A 229 -16.35 -7.42 17.57
C SER A 229 -16.37 -6.08 18.30
N ILE A 230 -16.24 -4.97 17.56
CA ILE A 230 -16.41 -3.61 18.10
C ILE A 230 -17.79 -3.48 18.73
N SER A 231 -18.83 -3.79 17.95
CA SER A 231 -20.22 -3.58 18.35
C SER A 231 -20.61 -4.36 19.61
N PHE A 232 -20.32 -5.66 19.67
CA PHE A 232 -20.65 -6.49 20.83
C PHE A 232 -19.85 -6.08 22.07
N SER A 233 -18.55 -5.77 21.93
CA SER A 233 -17.73 -5.37 23.07
C SER A 233 -18.22 -4.06 23.68
N ASP A 234 -18.46 -3.04 22.85
CA ASP A 234 -18.83 -1.71 23.34
C ASP A 234 -20.24 -1.73 23.93
N THR A 235 -21.15 -2.52 23.32
CA THR A 235 -22.52 -2.65 23.84
C THR A 235 -22.51 -3.30 25.22
N LEU A 236 -21.69 -4.32 25.44
CA LEU A 236 -21.60 -4.97 26.73
C LEU A 236 -20.92 -4.10 27.80
N VAL A 237 -19.91 -3.31 27.41
CA VAL A 237 -19.28 -2.30 28.29
C VAL A 237 -20.33 -1.28 28.76
N ASP A 238 -21.12 -0.73 27.83
CA ASP A 238 -22.22 0.20 28.15
C ASP A 238 -23.21 -0.40 29.16
N ILE A 239 -23.62 -1.66 28.96
CA ILE A 239 -24.53 -2.37 29.85
C ILE A 239 -23.90 -2.63 31.22
N VAL A 240 -22.60 -2.95 31.29
CA VAL A 240 -21.92 -3.15 32.57
C VAL A 240 -21.78 -1.85 33.34
N TYR A 241 -21.43 -0.74 32.69
CA TYR A 241 -21.40 0.55 33.35
C TYR A 241 -22.77 0.96 33.89
N LYS A 242 -23.82 0.80 33.09
CA LYS A 242 -25.20 1.13 33.50
C LYS A 242 -25.79 0.19 34.55
N SER A 243 -25.22 -0.99 34.75
CA SER A 243 -25.69 -1.97 35.73
C SER A 243 -24.96 -1.93 37.08
N HIS A 244 -23.83 -1.23 37.17
CA HIS A 244 -23.04 -1.11 38.39
C HIS A 244 -23.13 0.30 38.99
N HIS A 245 -22.77 0.43 40.27
CA HIS A 245 -22.75 1.73 40.93
C HIS A 245 -21.63 2.62 40.33
N PRO A 246 -21.86 3.93 40.12
CA PRO A 246 -20.89 4.88 39.54
C PRO A 246 -19.50 4.88 40.21
N SER A 247 -19.43 4.55 41.51
CA SER A 247 -18.18 4.48 42.25
C SER A 247 -17.23 3.36 41.78
N PHE A 248 -17.74 2.36 41.05
CA PHE A 248 -16.96 1.20 40.62
C PHE A 248 -16.36 1.33 39.22
N PHE A 249 -16.64 2.42 38.49
CA PHE A 249 -16.19 2.60 37.11
C PHE A 249 -14.67 2.37 36.94
N ASP A 250 -13.84 3.06 37.73
CA ASP A 250 -12.38 2.94 37.60
C ASP A 250 -11.88 1.53 37.98
N ALA A 251 -12.56 0.87 38.93
CA ALA A 251 -12.25 -0.51 39.30
C ALA A 251 -12.63 -1.51 38.20
N ILE A 252 -13.75 -1.28 37.50
CA ILE A 252 -14.17 -2.10 36.36
C ILE A 252 -13.15 -1.95 35.23
N ASN A 253 -12.70 -0.74 34.91
CA ASN A 253 -11.69 -0.51 33.88
C ASN A 253 -10.36 -1.18 34.22
N LEU A 254 -9.93 -1.08 35.48
CA LEU A 254 -8.73 -1.77 35.96
C LEU A 254 -8.83 -3.28 35.74
N LEU A 255 -9.97 -3.89 36.05
CA LEU A 255 -10.20 -5.31 35.84
C LEU A 255 -10.23 -5.68 34.36
N ILE A 256 -10.84 -4.85 33.51
CA ILE A 256 -10.90 -5.06 32.06
C ILE A 256 -9.51 -5.05 31.45
N PHE A 257 -8.71 -4.00 31.71
CA PHE A 257 -7.36 -3.89 31.16
C PHE A 257 -6.40 -4.93 31.74
N ALA A 258 -6.54 -5.30 33.02
CA ALA A 258 -5.75 -6.37 33.61
C ALA A 258 -6.02 -7.71 32.90
N ALA A 259 -7.29 -8.06 32.71
CA ALA A 259 -7.65 -9.29 32.02
C ALA A 259 -7.26 -9.25 30.53
N GLY A 260 -7.37 -8.10 29.87
CA GLY A 260 -6.89 -7.89 28.49
C GLY A 260 -5.38 -8.13 28.36
N PHE A 261 -4.58 -7.52 29.24
CA PHE A 261 -3.13 -7.73 29.31
C PHE A 261 -2.78 -9.22 29.46
N PHE A 262 -3.42 -9.92 30.40
CA PHE A 262 -3.16 -11.35 30.61
C PHE A 262 -3.61 -12.20 29.42
N ALA A 263 -4.71 -11.86 28.75
CA ALA A 263 -5.18 -12.57 27.56
C ALA A 263 -4.17 -12.47 26.41
N HIS A 264 -3.68 -11.26 26.08
CA HIS A 264 -2.68 -11.08 25.04
C HIS A 264 -1.34 -11.73 25.40
N LEU A 265 -0.92 -11.66 26.67
CA LEU A 265 0.28 -12.37 27.13
C LEU A 265 0.12 -13.89 26.99
N LEU A 266 -1.06 -14.44 27.31
CA LEU A 266 -1.35 -15.86 27.14
C LEU A 266 -1.33 -16.25 25.65
N PHE A 267 -1.92 -15.44 24.77
CA PHE A 267 -1.89 -15.68 23.32
C PHE A 267 -0.46 -15.69 22.78
N TYR A 268 0.36 -14.72 23.19
CA TYR A 268 1.78 -14.66 22.84
C TYR A 268 2.54 -15.92 23.31
N ILE A 269 2.38 -16.30 24.58
CA ILE A 269 3.02 -17.50 25.14
C ILE A 269 2.54 -18.76 24.41
N PHE A 270 1.24 -18.87 24.15
CA PHE A 270 0.66 -20.01 23.47
C PHE A 270 1.24 -20.16 22.05
N ARG A 271 1.32 -19.05 21.32
CA ARG A 271 1.89 -19.00 19.97
C ARG A 271 3.36 -19.45 19.96
N ILE A 272 4.18 -18.93 20.88
CA ILE A 272 5.59 -19.33 20.99
C ILE A 272 5.73 -20.81 21.40
N ALA A 273 4.99 -21.23 22.43
CA ALA A 273 5.17 -22.54 23.04
C ALA A 273 4.60 -23.70 22.20
N PHE A 274 3.46 -23.48 21.51
CA PHE A 274 2.73 -24.55 20.84
C PHE A 274 2.77 -24.49 19.31
N LEU A 275 2.89 -23.29 18.73
CA LEU A 275 2.91 -23.14 17.27
C LEU A 275 4.33 -23.11 16.69
N GLY A 276 5.37 -23.08 17.54
CA GLY A 276 6.77 -23.22 17.12
C GLY A 276 7.25 -22.10 16.20
N THR A 277 6.51 -21.01 16.07
CA THR A 277 6.92 -19.82 15.33
C THR A 277 8.12 -19.23 16.07
N ARG A 278 9.34 -19.47 15.54
CA ARG A 278 10.53 -18.76 16.01
C ARG A 278 10.22 -17.28 15.87
N SER A 279 10.23 -16.54 16.98
CA SER A 279 10.24 -15.09 16.89
C SER A 279 11.44 -14.74 16.01
N HIS A 280 11.19 -14.08 14.89
CA HIS A 280 12.25 -13.35 14.21
C HIS A 280 12.82 -12.46 15.31
N GLY A 281 14.06 -12.77 15.71
CA GLY A 281 14.65 -12.17 16.91
C GLY A 281 14.44 -10.68 16.84
N PHE A 282 13.92 -10.08 17.93
CA PHE A 282 13.60 -8.66 18.08
C PHE A 282 14.76 -7.83 17.51
N GLY A 283 14.71 -7.56 16.21
CA GLY A 283 15.83 -7.03 15.45
C GLY A 283 15.98 -5.58 15.85
N SER A 284 17.21 -5.12 16.05
CA SER A 284 17.54 -3.83 16.65
C SER A 284 17.18 -2.59 15.81
N HIS A 285 16.14 -2.66 14.99
CA HIS A 285 15.77 -1.64 14.01
C HIS A 285 14.38 -1.03 14.20
N ALA A 286 13.51 -1.59 15.05
CA ALA A 286 12.27 -0.91 15.41
C ALA A 286 12.59 0.28 16.32
N ASP A 287 12.21 1.51 15.93
CA ASP A 287 12.36 2.69 16.78
C ASP A 287 11.49 2.51 18.04
N PRO A 288 12.08 2.32 19.23
CA PRO A 288 11.32 2.11 20.45
C PRO A 288 10.48 3.34 20.81
N ILE A 289 10.85 4.54 20.34
CA ILE A 289 10.10 5.77 20.59
C ILE A 289 8.82 5.75 19.75
N ALA A 290 8.92 5.44 18.46
CA ALA A 290 7.78 5.35 17.56
C ALA A 290 6.76 4.29 18.04
N LEU A 291 7.24 3.11 18.46
CA LEU A 291 6.40 2.07 19.05
C LEU A 291 5.71 2.56 20.34
N ALA A 292 6.47 3.15 21.26
CA ALA A 292 5.90 3.66 22.51
C ALA A 292 4.86 4.76 22.30
N LEU A 293 5.08 5.67 21.35
CA LEU A 293 4.12 6.72 20.98
C LEU A 293 2.85 6.12 20.37
N SER A 294 2.97 5.13 19.49
CA SER A 294 1.83 4.43 18.90
C SER A 294 0.99 3.74 19.98
N CYS A 295 1.60 2.90 20.83
CA CYS A 295 0.90 2.24 21.93
C CYS A 295 0.29 3.24 22.93
N LEU A 296 0.96 4.37 23.20
CA LEU A 296 0.43 5.42 24.07
C LEU A 296 -0.80 6.10 23.45
N SER A 297 -0.77 6.38 22.15
CA SER A 297 -1.89 6.99 21.43
C SER A 297 -3.11 6.07 21.39
N GLU A 298 -2.91 4.76 21.13
CA GLU A 298 -3.97 3.76 21.14
C GLU A 298 -4.53 3.55 22.56
N ALA A 299 -3.67 3.49 23.57
CA ALA A 299 -4.09 3.40 24.96
C ALA A 299 -4.92 4.63 25.38
N GLY A 300 -4.49 5.82 24.97
CA GLY A 300 -5.23 7.06 25.18
C GLY A 300 -6.61 7.01 24.54
N ARG A 301 -6.69 6.67 23.25
CA ARG A 301 -7.95 6.51 22.50
C ARG A 301 -8.92 5.58 23.23
N ASP A 302 -8.47 4.37 23.58
CA ASP A 302 -9.33 3.35 24.21
C ASP A 302 -9.84 3.77 25.60
N ILE A 303 -9.01 4.47 26.39
CA ILE A 303 -9.46 5.04 27.67
C ILE A 303 -10.55 6.09 27.43
N PHE A 304 -10.39 6.96 26.44
CA PHE A 304 -11.39 7.98 26.10
C PHE A 304 -12.70 7.36 25.59
N VAL A 305 -12.65 6.25 24.83
CA VAL A 305 -13.84 5.47 24.45
C VAL A 305 -14.61 5.03 25.71
N PHE A 306 -13.93 4.45 26.69
CA PHE A 306 -14.56 3.96 27.93
C PHE A 306 -15.20 5.10 28.73
N TYR A 307 -14.54 6.26 28.80
CA TYR A 307 -15.11 7.45 29.44
C TYR A 307 -16.30 8.03 28.65
N ALA A 308 -16.25 8.03 27.33
CA ALA A 308 -17.35 8.48 26.48
C ALA A 308 -18.60 7.60 26.69
N ILE A 309 -18.43 6.27 26.66
CA ILE A 309 -19.52 5.31 26.91
C ILE A 309 -20.10 5.51 28.32
N TYR A 310 -19.26 5.71 29.33
CA TYR A 310 -19.71 5.87 30.71
C TYR A 310 -20.49 7.16 30.96
N TYR A 311 -20.01 8.30 30.46
CA TYR A 311 -20.63 9.59 30.72
C TYR A 311 -21.82 9.90 29.80
N TYR A 312 -21.85 9.28 28.63
CA TYR A 312 -22.90 9.44 27.64
C TYR A 312 -23.51 8.06 27.34
N ASP A 313 -23.23 7.51 26.17
CA ASP A 313 -23.55 6.15 25.78
C ASP A 313 -22.66 5.70 24.62
N ILE A 314 -22.80 4.43 24.25
CA ILE A 314 -22.18 3.85 23.06
C ILE A 314 -22.58 4.55 21.76
N VAL A 315 -23.79 5.12 21.65
CA VAL A 315 -24.23 5.73 20.40
C VAL A 315 -23.44 7.01 20.13
N LEU A 316 -23.28 7.88 21.13
CA LEU A 316 -22.45 9.07 21.00
C LEU A 316 -20.99 8.71 20.70
N GLU A 317 -20.45 7.71 21.42
CA GLU A 317 -19.09 7.22 21.16
C GLU A 317 -18.94 6.77 19.71
N SER A 318 -19.82 5.91 19.22
CA SER A 318 -19.76 5.34 17.86
C SER A 318 -19.95 6.41 16.79
N ILE A 319 -20.74 7.46 17.06
CA ILE A 319 -20.86 8.62 16.18
C ILE A 319 -19.53 9.38 16.11
N VAL A 320 -18.91 9.67 17.25
CA VAL A 320 -17.66 10.45 17.31
C VAL A 320 -16.52 9.69 16.64
N THR A 321 -16.38 8.38 16.88
CA THR A 321 -15.35 7.56 16.25
C THR A 321 -15.58 7.39 14.75
N ALA A 322 -16.83 7.25 14.31
CA ALA A 322 -17.15 7.21 12.89
C ALA A 322 -16.88 8.55 12.20
N LEU A 323 -17.21 9.69 12.82
CA LEU A 323 -16.86 11.03 12.31
C LEU A 323 -15.34 11.22 12.19
N ALA A 324 -14.58 10.83 13.21
CA ALA A 324 -13.12 10.89 13.20
C ALA A 324 -12.54 10.02 12.06
N SER A 325 -13.05 8.80 11.91
CA SER A 325 -12.68 7.88 10.83
C SER A 325 -12.99 8.45 9.45
N THR A 326 -14.15 9.10 9.28
CA THR A 326 -14.51 9.80 8.05
C THR A 326 -13.53 10.92 7.71
N VAL A 327 -13.06 11.68 8.70
CA VAL A 327 -12.10 12.77 8.46
C VAL A 327 -10.75 12.21 7.99
N VAL A 328 -10.23 11.18 8.68
CA VAL A 328 -8.98 10.53 8.25
C VAL A 328 -9.13 9.96 6.85
N PHE A 329 -10.21 9.22 6.60
CA PHE A 329 -10.51 8.64 5.30
C PHE A 329 -10.59 9.71 4.20
N PHE A 330 -11.27 10.82 4.44
CA PHE A 330 -11.34 11.94 3.48
C PHE A 330 -9.97 12.56 3.22
N SER A 331 -9.14 12.73 4.25
CA SER A 331 -7.76 13.21 4.08
C SER A 331 -6.93 12.29 3.19
N LEU A 332 -7.11 10.97 3.30
CA LEU A 332 -6.43 9.97 2.48
C LEU A 332 -6.97 9.94 1.04
N THR A 333 -8.27 10.18 0.83
CA THR A 333 -8.90 10.09 -0.50
C THR A 333 -9.00 11.43 -1.23
N ALA A 334 -8.55 12.54 -0.63
CA ALA A 334 -8.71 13.88 -1.19
C ALA A 334 -8.07 14.05 -2.59
N GLY A 335 -6.98 13.33 -2.88
CA GLY A 335 -6.33 13.34 -4.18
C GLY A 335 -7.16 12.73 -5.32
N PHE A 336 -8.19 11.94 -4.98
CA PHE A 336 -9.00 11.18 -5.94
C PHE A 336 -10.41 11.75 -6.14
N LEU A 337 -10.66 13.00 -5.74
CA LEU A 337 -12.00 13.62 -5.84
C LEU A 337 -12.52 13.78 -7.27
N ASN A 338 -11.66 13.62 -8.29
CA ASN A 338 -12.07 13.62 -9.69
C ASN A 338 -12.84 12.34 -10.08
N GLU A 339 -12.71 11.26 -9.30
CA GLU A 339 -13.46 10.03 -9.52
C GLU A 339 -14.92 10.18 -9.05
N PRO A 340 -15.92 9.91 -9.90
CA PRO A 340 -17.32 10.17 -9.58
C PRO A 340 -17.82 9.35 -8.38
N GLY A 341 -17.32 8.12 -8.21
CA GLY A 341 -17.61 7.29 -7.04
C GLY A 341 -17.11 7.91 -5.75
N VAL A 342 -15.86 8.38 -5.75
CA VAL A 342 -15.23 9.05 -4.60
C VAL A 342 -16.00 10.31 -4.24
N PHE A 343 -16.33 11.15 -5.23
CA PHE A 343 -17.10 12.38 -4.99
C PHE A 343 -18.48 12.11 -4.36
N ILE A 344 -19.26 11.18 -4.93
CA ILE A 344 -20.59 10.83 -4.42
C ILE A 344 -20.50 10.25 -3.01
N GLY A 345 -19.57 9.33 -2.78
CA GLY A 345 -19.39 8.71 -1.47
C GLY A 345 -18.98 9.73 -0.41
N CYS A 346 -18.09 10.67 -0.73
CA CYS A 346 -17.73 11.78 0.15
C CYS A 346 -18.94 12.66 0.50
N LEU A 347 -19.77 13.02 -0.49
CA LEU A 347 -20.97 13.84 -0.28
C LEU A 347 -21.97 13.16 0.67
N LEU A 348 -22.21 11.86 0.50
CA LEU A 348 -23.08 11.07 1.39
C LEU A 348 -22.55 11.04 2.81
N THR A 349 -21.23 10.85 2.97
CA THR A 349 -20.58 10.77 4.27
C THR A 349 -20.60 12.13 5.01
N LEU A 350 -20.39 13.24 4.29
CA LEU A 350 -20.54 14.59 4.84
C LEU A 350 -22.00 14.90 5.23
N THR A 351 -22.97 14.43 4.45
CA THR A 351 -24.39 14.57 4.77
C THR A 351 -24.73 13.82 6.05
N ALA A 352 -24.26 12.58 6.20
CA ALA A 352 -24.40 11.81 7.42
C ALA A 352 -23.78 12.53 8.64
N ALA A 353 -22.59 13.11 8.46
CA ALA A 353 -21.94 13.89 9.51
C ALA A 353 -22.77 15.10 9.95
N GLY A 354 -23.37 15.83 9.01
CA GLY A 354 -24.29 16.94 9.29
C GLY A 354 -25.51 16.50 10.09
N ILE A 355 -26.11 15.34 9.74
CA ILE A 355 -27.24 14.77 10.47
C ILE A 355 -26.82 14.38 11.90
N TYR A 356 -25.64 13.77 12.07
CA TYR A 356 -25.13 13.44 13.40
C TYR A 356 -24.91 14.66 14.28
N VAL A 357 -24.22 15.69 13.78
CA VAL A 357 -23.99 16.93 14.53
C VAL A 357 -25.31 17.60 14.89
N SER A 358 -26.28 17.64 13.96
CA SER A 358 -27.61 18.16 14.23
C SER A 358 -28.34 17.34 15.30
N SER A 359 -28.26 16.02 15.24
CA SER A 359 -28.90 15.12 16.21
C SER A 359 -28.29 15.27 17.59
N ILE A 360 -26.95 15.33 17.70
CA ILE A 360 -26.24 15.53 18.98
C ILE A 360 -26.69 16.84 19.62
N ARG A 361 -26.76 17.92 18.84
CA ARG A 361 -27.19 19.23 19.32
C ARG A 361 -28.63 19.21 19.85
N GLN A 362 -29.53 18.51 19.17
CA GLN A 362 -30.93 18.37 19.61
C GLN A 362 -31.03 17.52 20.89
N THR A 363 -30.28 16.42 20.98
CA THR A 363 -30.27 15.56 22.19
C THR A 363 -29.65 16.23 23.41
N THR A 364 -28.79 17.24 23.26
CA THR A 364 -28.29 18.03 24.39
C THR A 364 -29.31 19.04 24.93
N GLU A 365 -30.39 19.33 24.18
CA GLU A 365 -31.45 20.24 24.61
C GLU A 365 -32.68 19.51 25.19
N GLU A 366 -32.93 18.27 24.77
CA GLU A 366 -33.95 17.39 25.34
C GLU A 366 -33.26 16.31 26.19
N ASP A 367 -33.27 16.45 27.52
CA ASP A 367 -32.79 15.42 28.45
C ASP A 367 -33.50 14.09 28.15
N VAL A 368 -32.81 13.20 27.43
CA VAL A 368 -33.34 11.87 27.10
C VAL A 368 -33.36 11.04 28.38
N GLU A 369 -34.50 11.07 29.08
CA GLU A 369 -34.91 10.05 30.04
C GLU A 369 -35.13 8.71 29.31
N SER A 370 -34.04 8.15 28.76
CA SER A 370 -34.03 6.78 28.27
C SER A 370 -34.07 5.87 29.49
N GLU A 371 -35.25 5.31 29.80
CA GLU A 371 -35.38 4.23 30.78
C GLU A 371 -34.29 3.18 30.52
N CYS A 372 -33.36 3.08 31.47
CA CYS A 372 -32.17 2.26 31.30
C CYS A 372 -32.54 0.78 31.50
N VAL A 373 -33.04 0.17 30.44
CA VAL A 373 -33.26 -1.27 30.33
C VAL A 373 -31.89 -1.93 30.16
N THR A 374 -31.32 -2.36 31.27
CA THR A 374 -30.01 -3.02 31.34
C THR A 374 -30.09 -4.54 31.15
N ARG A 375 -31.32 -5.10 31.09
CA ARG A 375 -31.53 -6.53 30.84
C ARG A 375 -32.00 -6.74 29.41
N PRO A 376 -31.42 -7.71 28.68
CA PRO A 376 -31.90 -8.01 27.35
C PRO A 376 -33.35 -8.52 27.41
N CYS A 377 -34.17 -8.05 26.48
CA CYS A 377 -35.56 -8.46 26.29
C CYS A 377 -35.67 -9.97 25.98
N TYR A 378 -34.65 -10.53 25.33
CA TYR A 378 -34.53 -11.95 25.00
C TYR A 378 -33.16 -12.50 25.41
N PRO A 379 -32.93 -12.79 26.71
CA PRO A 379 -31.60 -13.16 27.22
C PRO A 379 -31.03 -14.43 26.59
N VAL A 380 -31.88 -15.43 26.32
CA VAL A 380 -31.47 -16.70 25.70
C VAL A 380 -31.05 -16.49 24.25
N VAL A 381 -31.82 -15.71 23.50
CA VAL A 381 -31.51 -15.40 22.09
C VAL A 381 -30.22 -14.57 22.01
N PHE A 382 -30.08 -13.56 22.88
CA PHE A 382 -28.86 -12.76 22.95
C PHE A 382 -27.63 -13.61 23.27
N ALA A 383 -27.71 -14.52 24.25
CA ALA A 383 -26.63 -15.43 24.58
C ALA A 383 -26.29 -16.37 23.41
N ALA A 384 -27.29 -16.92 22.72
CA ALA A 384 -27.08 -17.76 21.54
C ALA A 384 -26.39 -17.00 20.40
N VAL A 385 -26.80 -15.75 20.14
CA VAL A 385 -26.18 -14.88 19.14
C VAL A 385 -24.74 -14.53 19.52
N LEU A 386 -24.48 -14.23 20.79
CA LEU A 386 -23.12 -13.97 21.29
C LEU A 386 -22.21 -15.19 21.13
N VAL A 387 -22.70 -16.40 21.44
CA VAL A 387 -21.95 -17.64 21.20
C VAL A 387 -21.71 -17.89 19.71
N GLY A 388 -22.73 -17.65 18.87
CA GLY A 388 -22.60 -17.73 17.41
C GLY A 388 -21.55 -16.77 16.87
N TYR A 389 -21.52 -15.53 17.38
CA TYR A 389 -20.48 -14.56 17.07
C TYR A 389 -19.08 -15.04 17.50
N MET A 390 -18.93 -15.59 18.71
CA MET A 390 -17.64 -16.11 19.19
C MET A 390 -17.14 -17.26 18.33
N LEU A 391 -18.03 -18.16 17.91
CA LEU A 391 -17.72 -19.23 16.97
C LEU A 391 -17.35 -18.68 15.59
N TYR A 392 -18.07 -17.66 15.11
CA TYR A 392 -17.77 -17.00 13.84
C TYR A 392 -16.39 -16.34 13.86
N VAL A 393 -16.05 -15.57 14.89
CA VAL A 393 -14.71 -14.97 15.05
C VAL A 393 -13.63 -16.02 15.18
N SER A 394 -13.88 -17.08 15.95
CA SER A 394 -12.92 -18.19 16.06
C SER A 394 -12.71 -18.89 14.72
N PHE A 395 -13.79 -19.07 13.95
CA PHE A 395 -13.75 -19.61 12.60
C PHE A 395 -12.96 -18.68 11.66
N THR A 396 -13.24 -17.37 11.63
CA THR A 396 -12.49 -16.44 10.78
C THR A 396 -11.00 -16.45 11.16
N MET A 397 -10.66 -16.43 12.44
CA MET A 397 -9.26 -16.47 12.90
C MET A 397 -8.55 -17.79 12.56
N THR A 398 -9.26 -18.93 12.52
CA THR A 398 -8.67 -20.25 12.23
C THR A 398 -8.63 -20.57 10.74
N HIS A 399 -9.67 -20.21 9.99
CA HIS A 399 -9.73 -20.39 8.54
C HIS A 399 -9.02 -19.30 7.75
N GLU A 400 -8.76 -18.11 8.31
CA GLU A 400 -7.87 -17.15 7.67
C GLU A 400 -6.48 -17.73 7.47
N ASN A 401 -5.98 -18.62 8.34
CA ASN A 401 -4.73 -19.37 8.08
C ASN A 401 -4.83 -20.34 6.88
N GLU A 402 -6.03 -20.83 6.57
CA GLU A 402 -6.28 -21.76 5.46
C GLU A 402 -6.62 -21.02 4.15
N TRP A 403 -7.18 -19.81 4.25
CA TRP A 403 -7.45 -18.92 3.13
C TRP A 403 -6.21 -18.12 2.76
N THR A 404 -5.35 -17.72 3.71
CA THR A 404 -4.03 -17.13 3.41
C THR A 404 -3.05 -18.13 2.80
N THR A 405 -3.27 -19.43 3.02
CA THR A 405 -2.54 -20.50 2.31
C THR A 405 -3.18 -20.86 0.96
N ARG A 406 -4.35 -20.29 0.62
CA ARG A 406 -5.04 -20.48 -0.68
C ARG A 406 -5.18 -19.22 -1.53
N THR A 407 -5.12 -18.03 -0.95
CA THR A 407 -4.61 -16.87 -1.67
C THR A 407 -3.23 -17.28 -2.13
N PRO A 408 -2.87 -17.11 -3.41
CA PRO A 408 -1.50 -17.35 -3.82
C PRO A 408 -0.64 -16.54 -2.87
N GLU A 409 0.15 -17.24 -2.05
CA GLU A 409 1.28 -16.65 -1.35
C GLU A 409 1.92 -15.69 -2.36
N PRO A 410 2.18 -14.40 -2.05
CA PRO A 410 2.97 -13.58 -2.96
C PRO A 410 4.22 -14.43 -3.20
N GLN A 411 4.39 -14.90 -4.43
CA GLN A 411 5.12 -16.13 -4.74
C GLN A 411 6.64 -15.88 -4.68
N TRP A 412 7.10 -15.19 -3.64
CA TRP A 412 8.48 -15.00 -3.22
C TRP A 412 8.98 -16.18 -2.38
N GLY A 413 8.29 -17.32 -2.45
CA GLY A 413 8.75 -18.60 -1.95
C GLY A 413 9.38 -19.41 -3.08
N PHE A 414 10.71 -19.48 -3.09
CA PHE A 414 11.52 -20.45 -3.84
C PHE A 414 11.12 -21.88 -3.43
N THR A 415 10.01 -22.38 -3.94
CA THR A 415 9.80 -23.82 -4.05
C THR A 415 10.13 -24.21 -5.47
N SER A 416 11.24 -24.93 -5.58
CA SER A 416 11.62 -25.78 -6.69
C SER A 416 10.59 -26.91 -6.85
N GLU A 417 9.34 -26.57 -7.13
CA GLU A 417 8.33 -27.50 -7.65
C GLU A 417 8.14 -27.16 -9.13
N LEU A 418 9.03 -27.73 -9.94
CA LEU A 418 8.72 -28.92 -10.74
C LEU A 418 7.88 -28.50 -11.94
N GLU A 419 8.60 -28.29 -13.06
CA GLU A 419 8.17 -28.67 -14.40
C GLU A 419 6.67 -28.95 -14.49
N SER A 420 5.86 -27.88 -14.49
CA SER A 420 4.54 -28.02 -15.05
C SER A 420 4.81 -28.42 -16.50
N LYS A 421 4.49 -29.68 -16.82
CA LYS A 421 4.41 -30.16 -18.19
C LYS A 421 3.78 -29.05 -19.04
N PRO A 422 4.22 -28.86 -20.29
CA PRO A 422 3.64 -27.86 -21.19
C PRO A 422 2.17 -28.22 -21.45
N GLY A 423 1.30 -27.83 -20.53
CA GLY A 423 -0.11 -27.67 -20.74
C GLY A 423 -0.28 -26.48 -21.66
N ASP A 424 -1.15 -26.66 -22.65
CA ASP A 424 -1.41 -25.81 -23.80
C ASP A 424 -1.43 -24.31 -23.42
N CYS A 425 -0.27 -23.63 -23.48
CA CYS A 425 -0.16 -22.20 -23.26
C CYS A 425 -0.69 -21.51 -24.52
N HIS A 426 -1.94 -21.08 -24.47
CA HIS A 426 -2.58 -20.45 -25.62
C HIS A 426 -2.05 -19.02 -25.82
N ARG A 427 -1.26 -18.82 -26.88
CA ARG A 427 -0.80 -17.49 -27.28
C ARG A 427 -1.97 -16.57 -27.56
N ARG A 428 -1.96 -15.39 -26.95
CA ARG A 428 -2.86 -14.31 -27.37
C ARG A 428 -2.54 -13.93 -28.82
N PRO A 429 -3.56 -13.69 -29.65
CA PRO A 429 -3.32 -13.23 -31.01
C PRO A 429 -2.61 -11.88 -30.95
N LEU A 430 -1.51 -11.74 -31.70
CA LEU A 430 -0.87 -10.44 -31.88
C LEU A 430 -1.82 -9.54 -32.67
N PRO A 431 -1.85 -8.22 -32.39
CA PRO A 431 -2.69 -7.26 -33.13
C PRO A 431 -2.54 -7.35 -34.64
N PHE A 432 -1.38 -7.81 -35.10
CA PHE A 432 -1.08 -8.08 -36.49
C PHE A 432 -0.62 -9.54 -36.67
N HIS A 433 -1.26 -10.27 -37.58
CA HIS A 433 -0.74 -11.55 -38.06
C HIS A 433 0.17 -11.30 -39.27
N SER A 434 1.45 -11.65 -39.14
CA SER A 434 2.32 -11.81 -40.31
C SER A 434 1.72 -12.87 -41.24
N HIS A 435 0.98 -12.44 -42.27
CA HIS A 435 0.54 -13.33 -43.36
C HIS A 435 1.69 -13.72 -44.29
N ARG A 436 2.93 -13.25 -44.03
CA ARG A 436 4.10 -13.63 -44.81
C ARG A 436 4.64 -14.96 -44.29
N LYS A 437 4.72 -15.95 -45.19
CA LYS A 437 5.53 -17.15 -44.96
C LYS A 437 6.94 -16.71 -44.59
N THR A 438 7.39 -17.10 -43.40
CA THR A 438 8.81 -17.09 -43.03
C THR A 438 9.62 -17.79 -44.13
N LEU A 439 10.89 -17.40 -44.27
CA LEU A 439 11.77 -18.07 -45.23
C LEU A 439 11.76 -19.58 -44.92
N GLU A 440 11.44 -20.39 -45.94
CA GLU A 440 11.39 -21.84 -45.79
C GLU A 440 12.75 -22.31 -45.25
N ASN A 441 12.72 -22.98 -44.08
CA ASN A 441 13.88 -23.54 -43.34
C ASN A 441 14.66 -22.61 -42.40
N TYR A 442 14.18 -21.41 -42.06
CA TYR A 442 14.72 -20.65 -40.91
C TYR A 442 13.84 -20.84 -39.68
N ASP A 443 14.37 -21.44 -38.61
CA ASP A 443 13.59 -21.77 -37.41
C ASP A 443 14.14 -21.22 -36.09
N ARG A 444 15.26 -20.49 -36.14
CA ARG A 444 16.03 -20.08 -34.96
C ARG A 444 15.29 -19.18 -33.99
N PHE A 445 14.37 -18.35 -34.49
CA PHE A 445 13.59 -17.39 -33.71
C PHE A 445 12.07 -17.62 -33.82
N ASN A 446 11.62 -18.81 -34.25
CA ASN A 446 10.20 -19.09 -34.52
C ASN A 446 9.27 -18.96 -33.30
N ASN A 447 9.79 -19.23 -32.09
CA ASN A 447 9.05 -19.11 -30.84
C ASN A 447 9.58 -18.00 -29.93
N ILE A 448 10.31 -17.05 -30.50
CA ILE A 448 10.75 -15.84 -29.81
C ILE A 448 9.78 -14.71 -30.18
N LEU A 449 9.40 -13.91 -29.19
CA LEU A 449 8.67 -12.66 -29.43
C LEU A 449 9.66 -11.51 -29.56
N LEU A 450 9.71 -10.89 -30.74
CA LEU A 450 10.42 -9.63 -30.93
C LEU A 450 9.51 -8.47 -30.50
N ILE A 451 9.86 -7.82 -29.39
CA ILE A 451 9.16 -6.66 -28.86
C ILE A 451 9.90 -5.41 -29.34
N VAL A 452 9.21 -4.56 -30.09
CA VAL A 452 9.75 -3.36 -30.71
C VAL A 452 9.07 -2.12 -30.13
N PHE A 453 9.83 -1.31 -29.40
CA PHE A 453 9.36 -0.12 -28.71
C PHE A 453 9.37 1.14 -29.60
N PHE A 454 8.24 1.84 -29.67
CA PHE A 454 8.07 3.11 -30.37
C PHE A 454 8.00 4.26 -29.37
N SER A 455 9.09 5.01 -29.26
CA SER A 455 9.13 6.23 -28.45
C SER A 455 8.51 7.45 -29.14
N HIS A 456 8.60 7.58 -30.48
CA HIS A 456 8.23 8.82 -31.18
C HIS A 456 7.55 8.62 -32.54
N ALA A 457 6.72 9.58 -32.95
CA ALA A 457 5.98 9.54 -34.23
C ALA A 457 6.87 9.65 -35.48
N ARG A 458 8.09 10.20 -35.36
CA ARG A 458 9.06 10.38 -36.46
C ARG A 458 9.46 9.07 -37.15
N TYR A 459 9.11 7.94 -36.56
CA TYR A 459 9.42 6.60 -37.05
C TYR A 459 8.30 5.96 -37.90
N GLY A 460 7.17 6.64 -38.10
CA GLY A 460 6.02 6.11 -38.86
C GLY A 460 6.37 5.64 -40.27
N ALA A 461 7.26 6.36 -40.98
CA ALA A 461 7.69 6.01 -42.34
C ALA A 461 8.59 4.76 -42.42
N ASN A 462 9.07 4.24 -41.28
CA ASN A 462 10.05 3.16 -41.22
C ASN A 462 9.42 1.80 -40.84
N LEU A 463 8.20 1.79 -40.27
CA LEU A 463 7.56 0.60 -39.68
C LEU A 463 7.48 -0.55 -40.69
N ASP A 464 6.99 -0.24 -41.89
CA ASP A 464 6.80 -1.23 -42.95
C ASP A 464 8.11 -1.84 -43.44
N TYR A 465 9.21 -1.09 -43.42
CA TYR A 465 10.53 -1.58 -43.84
C TYR A 465 11.20 -2.45 -42.79
N HIS A 466 11.15 -2.00 -41.53
CA HIS A 466 11.58 -2.84 -40.42
C HIS A 466 10.80 -4.17 -40.44
N ARG A 467 9.48 -4.10 -40.63
CA ARG A 467 8.61 -5.28 -40.78
C ARG A 467 9.05 -6.12 -41.97
N GLU A 468 9.26 -5.52 -43.13
CA GLU A 468 9.64 -6.21 -44.35
C GLU A 468 10.96 -6.98 -44.22
N VAL A 469 11.95 -6.43 -43.53
CA VAL A 469 13.23 -7.10 -43.33
C VAL A 469 13.14 -8.20 -42.28
N TYR A 470 12.60 -7.91 -41.09
CA TYR A 470 12.72 -8.83 -39.96
C TYR A 470 11.61 -9.87 -39.85
N SER A 471 10.45 -9.68 -40.49
CA SER A 471 9.37 -10.70 -40.50
C SER A 471 9.76 -12.01 -41.18
N ASP A 472 10.79 -11.99 -42.04
CA ASP A 472 11.34 -13.20 -42.65
C ASP A 472 12.04 -14.11 -41.62
N TYR A 473 12.47 -13.55 -40.47
CA TYR A 473 13.25 -14.24 -39.42
C TYR A 473 12.50 -14.34 -38.08
N PHE A 474 11.67 -13.36 -37.74
CA PHE A 474 10.81 -13.33 -36.56
C PHE A 474 9.34 -13.39 -36.98
N PRO A 475 8.67 -14.54 -36.89
CA PRO A 475 7.24 -14.63 -37.20
C PRO A 475 6.35 -13.92 -36.16
N ASN A 476 6.86 -13.72 -34.94
CA ASN A 476 6.14 -13.05 -33.85
C ASN A 476 6.82 -11.72 -33.56
N ILE A 477 6.20 -10.62 -33.98
CA ILE A 477 6.68 -9.26 -33.72
C ILE A 477 5.55 -8.47 -33.06
N LEU A 478 5.82 -7.91 -31.88
CA LEU A 478 4.95 -7.00 -31.17
C LEU A 478 5.53 -5.59 -31.25
N TYR A 479 4.87 -4.71 -31.98
CA TYR A 479 5.16 -3.28 -31.96
C TYR A 479 4.35 -2.64 -30.83
N ILE A 480 4.98 -1.93 -29.88
CA ILE A 480 4.33 -1.33 -28.70
C ILE A 480 4.67 0.16 -28.54
N GLY A 481 3.70 0.98 -28.13
CA GLY A 481 3.83 2.44 -28.00
C GLY A 481 2.74 3.08 -27.13
N PRO A 482 2.81 4.40 -26.85
CA PRO A 482 1.98 5.07 -25.85
C PRO A 482 0.54 5.38 -26.30
N ALA A 483 -0.32 5.71 -25.33
CA ALA A 483 -1.72 6.08 -25.56
C ALA A 483 -1.92 7.46 -26.22
N SER A 484 -1.11 8.47 -25.88
CA SER A 484 -1.19 9.80 -26.48
C SER A 484 -0.41 9.85 -27.80
N ARG A 485 -1.14 10.02 -28.91
CA ARG A 485 -0.62 9.97 -30.29
C ARG A 485 -0.64 11.34 -31.00
N GLU A 486 -0.55 12.43 -30.24
CA GLU A 486 -0.83 13.79 -30.74
C GLU A 486 0.22 14.37 -31.71
N ASP A 487 1.30 13.64 -32.01
CA ASP A 487 2.27 14.04 -33.02
C ASP A 487 1.81 13.72 -34.47
N SER A 488 2.06 14.65 -35.39
CA SER A 488 1.64 14.64 -36.80
C SER A 488 2.33 13.60 -37.71
N GLY A 489 2.88 12.51 -37.16
CA GLY A 489 3.62 11.45 -37.88
C GLY A 489 2.97 10.06 -37.87
N PHE A 490 1.72 9.95 -37.41
CA PHE A 490 1.06 8.68 -37.09
C PHE A 490 0.04 8.18 -38.15
N ASP A 491 0.29 8.41 -39.43
CA ASP A 491 -0.62 8.00 -40.53
C ASP A 491 -0.85 6.47 -40.62
N HIS A 492 -0.07 5.64 -39.91
CA HIS A 492 -0.18 4.16 -39.85
C HIS A 492 -0.22 3.57 -38.41
N SER A 493 -0.57 4.37 -37.39
CA SER A 493 -0.45 4.01 -35.96
C SER A 493 -1.39 2.91 -35.42
N TYR A 494 -2.28 2.35 -36.24
CA TYR A 494 -3.28 1.37 -35.81
C TYR A 494 -2.73 -0.06 -35.60
N ASP A 495 -1.47 -0.31 -35.98
CA ASP A 495 -0.80 -1.62 -35.89
C ASP A 495 0.05 -1.81 -34.61
N VAL A 496 0.05 -0.82 -33.72
CA VAL A 496 0.88 -0.78 -32.51
C VAL A 496 0.01 -1.11 -31.30
N PHE A 497 0.43 -2.07 -30.48
CA PHE A 497 -0.19 -2.35 -29.19
C PHE A 497 -0.08 -1.10 -28.32
N VAL A 498 -1.24 -0.58 -27.89
CA VAL A 498 -1.30 0.64 -27.10
C VAL A 498 -1.20 0.29 -25.64
N ASP A 499 -0.12 0.76 -25.03
CA ASP A 499 -0.01 0.78 -23.60
C ASP A 499 -0.85 1.94 -23.04
N SER A 500 -1.54 1.73 -21.92
CA SER A 500 -2.37 2.76 -21.27
C SER A 500 -1.56 3.91 -20.69
N TYR A 501 -0.24 3.77 -20.60
CA TYR A 501 0.67 4.82 -20.16
C TYR A 501 0.65 5.98 -21.16
N HIS A 502 0.31 7.16 -20.65
CA HIS A 502 0.41 8.40 -21.40
C HIS A 502 1.88 8.86 -21.41
N SER A 503 2.37 9.30 -22.56
CA SER A 503 3.69 9.93 -22.60
C SER A 503 3.67 11.15 -21.68
N ASP A 504 4.58 11.16 -20.73
CA ASP A 504 4.84 12.24 -19.79
C ASP A 504 5.93 13.19 -20.34
N GLU A 505 6.38 12.99 -21.58
CA GLU A 505 7.33 13.88 -22.27
C GLU A 505 6.79 15.32 -22.42
N ASP A 506 7.46 16.27 -21.76
CA ASP A 506 7.29 17.69 -22.03
C ASP A 506 8.27 18.15 -23.12
N LEU A 507 7.82 18.15 -24.37
CA LEU A 507 8.62 18.63 -25.52
C LEU A 507 8.90 20.14 -25.48
N THR A 508 8.27 20.89 -24.56
CA THR A 508 8.45 22.35 -24.43
C THR A 508 9.61 22.73 -23.51
N ASP A 509 10.08 21.82 -22.66
CA ASP A 509 11.25 22.01 -21.81
C ASP A 509 12.46 21.21 -22.33
N PRO A 510 13.39 21.83 -23.08
CA PRO A 510 14.59 21.15 -23.56
C PRO A 510 15.57 20.76 -22.44
N SER A 511 15.40 21.26 -21.21
CA SER A 511 16.18 20.85 -20.02
C SER A 511 15.56 19.69 -19.26
N TYR A 512 14.27 19.39 -19.49
CA TYR A 512 13.51 18.25 -18.99
C TYR A 512 13.17 17.26 -20.11
N TYR A 513 14.04 17.14 -21.10
CA TYR A 513 13.92 16.14 -22.15
C TYR A 513 14.26 14.78 -21.56
N LYS A 514 13.27 14.02 -21.06
CA LYS A 514 13.09 12.58 -21.30
C LYS A 514 12.19 11.88 -20.31
N MET A 515 11.19 11.24 -20.91
CA MET A 515 10.30 10.30 -20.26
C MET A 515 10.15 8.98 -21.04
N ALA A 516 10.80 8.88 -22.20
CA ALA A 516 10.91 7.64 -22.98
C ALA A 516 11.46 6.44 -22.20
N GLY A 517 12.40 6.62 -21.27
CA GLY A 517 12.95 5.49 -20.51
C GLY A 517 11.96 4.90 -19.51
N ARG A 518 11.21 5.73 -18.78
CA ARG A 518 10.16 5.25 -17.88
C ARG A 518 8.99 4.64 -18.66
N MET A 519 8.61 5.28 -19.77
CA MET A 519 7.62 4.77 -20.70
C MET A 519 8.03 3.40 -21.27
N ALA A 520 9.28 3.25 -21.70
CA ALA A 520 9.84 1.99 -22.19
C ALA A 520 9.83 0.89 -21.10
N HIS A 521 10.10 1.25 -19.85
CA HIS A 521 10.01 0.34 -18.71
C HIS A 521 8.60 -0.19 -18.50
N HIS A 522 7.60 0.70 -18.53
CA HIS A 522 6.20 0.30 -18.43
C HIS A 522 5.80 -0.61 -19.60
N MET A 523 6.16 -0.25 -20.83
CA MET A 523 5.82 -1.02 -22.02
C MET A 523 6.48 -2.40 -22.07
N LEU A 524 7.74 -2.51 -21.64
CA LEU A 524 8.39 -3.81 -21.50
C LEU A 524 7.59 -4.70 -20.55
N TYR A 525 7.19 -4.17 -19.40
CA TYR A 525 6.39 -4.91 -18.42
C TYR A 525 5.04 -5.34 -18.99
N THR A 526 4.29 -4.43 -19.61
CA THR A 526 3.01 -4.72 -20.27
C THR A 526 3.15 -5.78 -21.35
N ALA A 527 4.18 -5.70 -22.20
CA ALA A 527 4.42 -6.68 -23.25
C ALA A 527 4.66 -8.08 -22.68
N LEU A 528 5.46 -8.21 -21.62
CA LEU A 528 5.74 -9.49 -20.96
C LEU A 528 4.50 -10.03 -20.21
N GLN A 529 3.65 -9.14 -19.66
CA GLN A 529 2.41 -9.51 -18.98
C GLN A 529 1.37 -10.06 -19.95
N GLU A 530 1.21 -9.40 -21.09
CA GLU A 530 0.17 -9.69 -22.07
C GLU A 530 0.52 -10.85 -22.99
N GLN A 531 1.80 -11.20 -23.09
CA GLN A 531 2.31 -12.22 -24.02
C GLN A 531 3.13 -13.28 -23.28
N ASP A 532 2.48 -14.23 -22.62
CA ASP A 532 3.11 -15.17 -21.68
C ASP A 532 3.53 -16.54 -22.27
N CYS A 533 3.37 -16.76 -23.56
CA CYS A 533 3.53 -18.08 -24.18
C CYS A 533 4.62 -18.14 -25.28
N TYR A 534 5.82 -17.64 -24.97
CA TYR A 534 6.99 -17.66 -25.86
C TYR A 534 8.23 -18.25 -25.17
N ASP A 535 9.13 -18.85 -25.95
CA ASP A 535 10.39 -19.44 -25.44
C ASP A 535 11.39 -18.35 -25.02
N GLY A 536 11.19 -17.13 -25.50
CA GLY A 536 11.95 -15.96 -25.09
C GLY A 536 11.45 -14.67 -25.71
N TYR A 537 11.99 -13.57 -25.21
CA TYR A 537 11.54 -12.21 -25.50
C TYR A 537 12.75 -11.36 -25.87
N LEU A 538 12.81 -10.88 -27.10
CA LEU A 538 13.85 -9.97 -27.57
C LEU A 538 13.28 -8.55 -27.60
N TRP A 539 13.77 -7.67 -26.74
CA TRP A 539 13.39 -6.27 -26.63
C TRP A 539 14.37 -5.38 -27.39
N VAL A 540 13.83 -4.49 -28.24
CA VAL A 540 14.59 -3.41 -28.90
C VAL A 540 13.76 -2.13 -29.12
N PRO A 541 14.38 -0.94 -29.08
CA PRO A 541 13.83 0.27 -29.68
C PRO A 541 13.71 0.14 -31.19
N PHE A 542 12.74 0.85 -31.76
CA PHE A 542 12.41 0.80 -33.17
C PHE A 542 13.55 1.20 -34.13
N ASP A 543 14.46 2.07 -33.72
CA ASP A 543 15.61 2.55 -34.47
C ASP A 543 16.88 1.71 -34.23
N THR A 544 16.71 0.42 -33.92
CA THR A 544 17.81 -0.51 -33.70
C THR A 544 18.02 -1.40 -34.93
N LEU A 545 19.25 -1.47 -35.45
CA LEU A 545 19.62 -2.54 -36.39
C LEU A 545 19.82 -3.86 -35.62
N LEU A 546 19.25 -4.95 -36.11
CA LEU A 546 19.46 -6.30 -35.61
C LEU A 546 20.33 -7.12 -36.58
N ASN A 547 21.55 -7.46 -36.19
CA ASN A 547 22.40 -8.36 -36.97
C ASN A 547 22.02 -9.83 -36.70
N ILE A 548 20.99 -10.33 -37.38
CA ILE A 548 20.37 -11.65 -37.10
C ILE A 548 21.38 -12.82 -37.07
N PRO A 549 22.29 -12.96 -38.05
CA PRO A 549 23.30 -14.04 -38.01
C PRO A 549 24.22 -13.99 -36.79
N ARG A 550 24.52 -12.80 -36.26
CA ARG A 550 25.29 -12.64 -35.01
C ARG A 550 24.45 -13.05 -33.81
N LEU A 551 23.22 -12.55 -33.72
CA LEU A 551 22.30 -12.88 -32.62
C LEU A 551 21.98 -14.39 -32.55
N GLU A 552 21.99 -15.12 -33.68
CA GLU A 552 21.81 -16.58 -33.67
C GLU A 552 22.87 -17.32 -32.84
N LYS A 553 24.08 -16.75 -32.70
CA LYS A 553 25.18 -17.37 -31.94
C LYS A 553 25.00 -17.29 -30.43
N PHE A 554 24.11 -16.43 -29.95
CA PHE A 554 23.84 -16.30 -28.53
C PHE A 554 22.97 -17.47 -28.06
N ASP A 555 23.30 -18.02 -26.88
CA ASP A 555 22.52 -19.10 -26.28
C ASP A 555 21.18 -18.55 -25.77
N ARG A 556 20.10 -18.94 -26.44
CA ARG A 556 18.72 -18.50 -26.15
C ARG A 556 18.16 -19.05 -24.84
N GLU A 557 18.90 -19.91 -24.16
CA GLU A 557 18.60 -20.27 -22.79
C GLU A 557 19.14 -19.24 -21.79
N LEU A 558 20.02 -18.32 -22.18
CA LEU A 558 20.64 -17.36 -21.26
C LEU A 558 20.08 -15.95 -21.47
N PHE A 559 20.17 -15.11 -20.43
CA PHE A 559 19.87 -13.69 -20.56
C PHE A 559 20.89 -13.00 -21.46
N TRP A 560 20.44 -12.10 -22.33
CA TRP A 560 21.32 -11.23 -23.12
C TRP A 560 21.01 -9.78 -22.83
N TYR A 561 22.03 -8.93 -22.72
CA TYR A 561 21.83 -7.48 -22.82
C TYR A 561 23.12 -6.76 -23.16
N HIS A 562 23.05 -5.49 -23.53
CA HIS A 562 24.25 -4.69 -23.65
C HIS A 562 24.71 -4.16 -22.28
N SER A 563 25.99 -4.37 -21.98
CA SER A 563 26.66 -3.65 -20.92
C SER A 563 27.91 -2.99 -21.47
N PRO A 564 28.15 -1.70 -21.21
CA PRO A 564 29.42 -1.06 -21.52
C PRO A 564 30.56 -1.60 -20.64
N TRP A 565 30.25 -2.59 -19.79
CA TRP A 565 31.25 -3.32 -19.06
C TRP A 565 31.15 -4.84 -19.23
N GLY A 566 30.38 -5.30 -20.20
CA GLY A 566 30.27 -6.73 -20.50
C GLY A 566 31.38 -7.18 -21.44
N LEU A 567 31.88 -8.41 -21.29
CA LEU A 567 32.65 -9.03 -22.36
C LEU A 567 31.67 -9.59 -23.39
N PRO A 568 31.71 -9.13 -24.65
CA PRO A 568 30.82 -9.62 -25.68
C PRO A 568 31.06 -11.10 -25.97
N VAL A 569 30.06 -11.78 -26.54
CA VAL A 569 30.19 -13.18 -26.95
C VAL A 569 31.28 -13.32 -28.02
N PHE A 570 32.18 -14.30 -27.80
CA PHE A 570 33.34 -14.56 -28.66
C PHE A 570 32.97 -14.61 -30.15
N ASN A 571 33.77 -13.93 -30.97
CA ASN A 571 33.64 -13.93 -32.42
C ASN A 571 34.68 -14.87 -33.07
N PRO A 572 34.25 -15.98 -33.70
CA PRO A 572 35.17 -16.88 -34.40
C PRO A 572 35.80 -16.26 -35.66
N ALA A 573 35.29 -15.14 -36.17
CA ALA A 573 35.89 -14.41 -37.29
C ALA A 573 37.03 -13.46 -36.86
N GLN A 574 37.28 -13.29 -35.57
CA GLN A 574 38.37 -12.49 -35.01
C GLN A 574 39.43 -13.44 -34.43
N ASP A 575 40.69 -13.30 -34.83
CA ASP A 575 41.78 -14.11 -34.28
C ASP A 575 41.98 -13.82 -32.78
N ASN A 576 42.29 -14.83 -31.99
CA ASN A 576 42.40 -14.81 -30.51
C ASN A 576 43.50 -13.88 -29.96
N SER A 577 44.13 -13.06 -30.81
CA SER A 577 45.33 -12.29 -30.54
C SER A 577 45.08 -10.83 -30.13
N LEU A 578 43.82 -10.38 -29.95
CA LEU A 578 43.51 -8.98 -29.68
C LEU A 578 42.96 -8.71 -28.27
N GLY A 579 43.88 -8.27 -27.41
CA GLY A 579 43.81 -7.01 -26.65
C GLY A 579 42.55 -6.68 -25.85
N LEU A 580 42.71 -6.69 -24.52
CA LEU A 580 41.91 -6.08 -23.44
C LEU A 580 41.52 -4.58 -23.61
N GLY A 581 41.45 -4.02 -24.83
CA GLY A 581 41.22 -2.59 -25.07
C GLY A 581 40.46 -2.21 -26.35
N LEU A 582 39.96 -3.17 -27.13
CA LEU A 582 39.12 -2.89 -28.31
C LEU A 582 37.61 -3.03 -28.02
N HIS A 583 37.26 -3.62 -26.88
CA HIS A 583 35.90 -3.69 -26.37
C HIS A 583 35.86 -3.03 -25.00
N ALA A 584 34.68 -2.58 -24.60
CA ALA A 584 34.48 -1.93 -23.32
C ALA A 584 34.92 -2.88 -22.18
N PRO A 585 35.63 -2.38 -21.15
CA PRO A 585 36.32 -3.22 -20.16
C PRO A 585 35.33 -4.07 -19.35
N PRO A 586 35.68 -5.30 -18.89
CA PRO A 586 34.78 -6.13 -18.07
C PRO A 586 34.29 -5.42 -16.80
N ALA A 587 33.15 -5.89 -16.28
CA ALA A 587 32.29 -5.22 -15.31
C ALA A 587 33.05 -4.54 -14.16
N ASN A 588 33.03 -3.20 -14.17
CA ASN A 588 32.96 -2.44 -12.93
C ASN A 588 31.49 -2.05 -12.74
N VAL A 589 30.86 -2.74 -11.80
CA VAL A 589 29.51 -2.52 -11.26
C VAL A 589 29.28 -1.01 -11.04
N SER A 590 28.06 -0.55 -11.36
CA SER A 590 27.68 0.87 -11.33
C SER A 590 27.88 1.54 -9.95
N PRO A 591 27.82 2.87 -9.88
CA PRO A 591 28.63 3.68 -8.98
C PRO A 591 28.43 3.36 -7.52
N ASP A 592 29.56 3.41 -6.82
CA ASP A 592 29.70 3.20 -5.39
C ASP A 592 28.59 3.94 -4.61
N PRO A 593 27.81 3.25 -3.75
CA PRO A 593 26.74 3.87 -2.98
C PRO A 593 27.24 4.95 -2.01
N SER A 594 28.55 5.06 -1.78
CA SER A 594 29.17 6.18 -1.05
C SER A 594 29.31 7.46 -1.88
N ILE A 595 29.11 7.39 -3.21
CA ILE A 595 29.18 8.54 -4.11
C ILE A 595 27.77 9.07 -4.34
N ASN A 596 27.50 10.28 -3.85
CA ASN A 596 26.26 10.98 -4.18
C ASN A 596 26.34 11.54 -5.60
N LEU A 597 25.95 10.73 -6.59
CA LEU A 597 25.95 11.15 -8.00
C LEU A 597 25.07 12.37 -8.25
N THR A 598 24.00 12.53 -7.48
CA THR A 598 23.04 13.62 -7.64
C THR A 598 23.67 14.98 -7.31
N GLU A 599 24.59 15.04 -6.34
CA GLU A 599 25.32 16.29 -6.02
C GLU A 599 26.19 16.79 -7.16
N THR A 600 26.65 15.90 -8.05
CA THR A 600 27.58 16.24 -9.14
C THR A 600 26.93 16.20 -10.52
N TRP A 601 25.63 15.93 -10.60
CA TRP A 601 24.91 15.80 -11.84
C TRP A 601 24.68 17.15 -12.52
N ARG A 602 25.08 17.26 -13.78
CA ARG A 602 25.06 18.50 -14.59
C ARG A 602 23.98 18.50 -15.65
N GLY A 603 23.03 17.56 -15.56
CA GLY A 603 21.98 17.37 -16.55
C GLY A 603 22.33 16.36 -17.63
N TRP A 604 21.30 15.95 -18.37
CA TRP A 604 21.45 14.98 -19.45
C TRP A 604 22.40 15.47 -20.56
N GLY A 605 23.18 14.55 -21.12
CA GLY A 605 24.15 14.78 -22.19
C GLY A 605 25.56 15.07 -21.67
N SER A 606 25.67 15.83 -20.57
CA SER A 606 26.94 15.99 -19.84
C SER A 606 27.20 14.81 -18.90
N ASP A 607 26.15 14.31 -18.25
CA ASP A 607 26.18 13.14 -17.38
C ASP A 607 25.08 12.14 -17.80
N TRP A 608 25.26 10.86 -17.46
CA TRP A 608 24.24 9.82 -17.70
C TRP A 608 23.10 9.92 -16.68
N TRP A 609 22.00 9.21 -16.94
CA TRP A 609 20.78 9.20 -16.10
C TRP A 609 21.00 8.78 -14.65
N TRP A 610 22.12 8.13 -14.34
CA TRP A 610 22.39 7.59 -13.01
C TRP A 610 22.40 8.66 -11.91
N GLY A 611 22.84 9.88 -12.23
CA GLY A 611 22.86 10.99 -11.27
C GLY A 611 21.56 11.80 -11.20
N ASP A 612 20.60 11.54 -12.08
CA ASP A 612 19.37 12.34 -12.14
C ASP A 612 18.58 12.21 -10.81
N PRO A 613 18.22 13.33 -10.15
CA PRO A 613 17.50 13.31 -8.89
C PRO A 613 16.09 12.71 -8.97
N HIS A 614 15.48 12.64 -10.16
CA HIS A 614 14.08 12.22 -10.34
C HIS A 614 13.95 10.77 -10.80
N VAL A 615 14.94 10.23 -11.52
CA VAL A 615 14.86 8.88 -12.13
C VAL A 615 16.12 8.04 -11.94
N GLY A 616 17.19 8.62 -11.37
CA GLY A 616 18.50 8.00 -11.25
C GLY A 616 18.62 7.00 -10.09
N VAL A 617 19.86 6.72 -9.69
CA VAL A 617 20.20 5.67 -8.71
C VAL A 617 19.49 5.88 -7.37
N GLY A 618 19.39 7.12 -6.88
CA GLY A 618 18.71 7.43 -5.62
C GLY A 618 17.26 6.97 -5.60
N VAL A 619 16.52 7.25 -6.68
CA VAL A 619 15.12 6.83 -6.86
C VAL A 619 15.02 5.32 -7.04
N CYS A 620 15.90 4.73 -7.84
CA CYS A 620 15.92 3.30 -8.08
C CYS A 620 16.28 2.46 -6.84
N MET A 621 17.06 3.02 -5.91
CA MET A 621 17.43 2.32 -4.67
C MET A 621 16.22 2.06 -3.76
N GLU A 622 15.22 2.94 -3.75
CA GLU A 622 13.98 2.71 -3.00
C GLU A 622 13.28 1.42 -3.45
N ALA A 623 13.15 1.23 -4.76
CA ALA A 623 12.62 0.00 -5.34
C ALA A 623 13.51 -1.21 -5.04
N PHE A 624 14.83 -1.04 -5.15
CA PHE A 624 15.79 -2.10 -4.88
C PHE A 624 15.67 -2.66 -3.45
N TRP A 625 15.41 -1.82 -2.45
CA TRP A 625 15.26 -2.29 -1.07
C TRP A 625 14.03 -3.18 -0.84
N LYS A 626 13.01 -3.05 -1.70
CA LYS A 626 11.82 -3.92 -1.70
C LYS A 626 12.11 -5.31 -2.27
N VAL A 627 13.19 -5.47 -3.04
CA VAL A 627 13.59 -6.76 -3.61
C VAL A 627 13.90 -7.76 -2.48
N PRO A 628 13.45 -9.02 -2.56
CA PRO A 628 13.75 -10.03 -1.56
C PRO A 628 15.26 -10.17 -1.28
N MET A 629 15.60 -10.35 0.00
CA MET A 629 16.98 -10.42 0.46
C MET A 629 17.82 -11.45 -0.31
N HIS A 630 17.28 -12.64 -0.59
CA HIS A 630 18.01 -13.71 -1.27
C HIS A 630 18.42 -13.37 -2.72
N LEU A 631 17.66 -12.51 -3.42
CA LEU A 631 18.05 -12.00 -4.74
C LEU A 631 19.08 -10.88 -4.60
N ARG A 632 18.92 -9.99 -3.62
CA ARG A 632 19.92 -8.96 -3.32
C ARG A 632 21.28 -9.54 -2.91
N GLU A 633 21.30 -10.61 -2.12
CA GLU A 633 22.51 -11.36 -1.76
C GLU A 633 23.16 -12.03 -2.96
N ARG A 634 22.36 -12.42 -3.97
CA ARG A 634 22.90 -12.93 -5.23
C ARG A 634 23.62 -11.83 -5.99
N LEU A 635 23.00 -10.65 -6.11
CA LEU A 635 23.64 -9.49 -6.71
C LEU A 635 24.90 -9.10 -5.93
N ALA A 636 24.83 -9.05 -4.60
CA ALA A 636 25.97 -8.75 -3.72
C ALA A 636 27.18 -9.67 -4.00
N ALA A 637 26.96 -10.93 -4.37
CA ALA A 637 28.04 -11.85 -4.73
C ALA A 637 28.79 -11.43 -6.02
N PHE A 638 28.12 -10.73 -6.95
CA PHE A 638 28.73 -10.19 -8.17
C PHE A 638 29.45 -8.84 -7.93
N THR A 639 29.18 -8.20 -6.80
CA THR A 639 29.62 -6.84 -6.46
C THR A 639 30.53 -6.83 -5.23
N ASN A 640 31.25 -7.93 -4.96
CA ASN A 640 32.18 -8.09 -3.84
C ASN A 640 31.55 -7.86 -2.44
N GLY A 641 30.29 -8.24 -2.28
CA GLY A 641 29.52 -8.11 -1.04
C GLY A 641 28.82 -6.76 -0.88
N GLU A 642 28.97 -5.84 -1.84
CA GLU A 642 28.37 -4.51 -1.76
C GLU A 642 26.99 -4.44 -2.39
N THR A 643 26.07 -3.76 -1.72
CA THR A 643 24.73 -3.56 -2.29
C THR A 643 24.77 -2.41 -3.30
N ARG A 644 24.73 -2.72 -4.60
CA ARG A 644 24.84 -1.73 -5.69
C ARG A 644 23.85 -2.02 -6.82
N LEU A 645 23.32 -0.98 -7.47
CA LEU A 645 22.54 -1.13 -8.70
C LEU A 645 23.46 -1.41 -9.90
N ILE A 646 22.88 -1.93 -10.96
CA ILE A 646 23.56 -2.13 -12.24
C ILE A 646 22.90 -1.24 -13.28
N GLY A 647 23.71 -0.41 -13.94
CA GLY A 647 23.33 0.32 -15.13
C GLY A 647 23.65 -0.46 -16.40
N GLY A 648 23.17 0.02 -17.54
CA GLY A 648 23.52 -0.50 -18.86
C GLY A 648 22.50 -0.04 -19.89
N SER A 649 22.88 0.00 -21.17
CA SER A 649 21.89 0.33 -22.18
C SER A 649 20.91 -0.84 -22.32
N ALA A 650 19.63 -0.51 -22.28
CA ALA A 650 18.53 -1.46 -22.35
C ALA A 650 17.92 -1.49 -23.77
N ASP A 651 18.67 -1.07 -24.78
CA ASP A 651 18.23 -1.00 -26.18
C ASP A 651 18.30 -2.35 -26.90
N THR A 652 19.00 -3.33 -26.34
CA THR A 652 18.92 -4.71 -26.82
C THR A 652 19.02 -5.63 -25.63
N MET A 653 17.94 -6.38 -25.38
CA MET A 653 17.89 -7.36 -24.30
C MET A 653 17.10 -8.57 -24.73
N TYR A 654 17.55 -9.75 -24.31
CA TYR A 654 16.82 -11.00 -24.44
C TYR A 654 16.55 -11.63 -23.08
N ILE A 655 15.29 -12.01 -22.85
CA ILE A 655 14.80 -12.69 -21.64
C ILE A 655 14.35 -14.10 -22.03
N PRO A 656 14.96 -15.16 -21.47
CA PRO A 656 14.46 -16.52 -21.63
C PRO A 656 13.06 -16.66 -21.04
N GLY A 657 12.16 -17.34 -21.76
CA GLY A 657 10.75 -17.46 -21.39
C GLY A 657 10.55 -18.10 -20.03
N ARG A 658 11.40 -19.08 -19.67
CA ARG A 658 11.39 -19.73 -18.35
C ARG A 658 11.69 -18.79 -17.19
N HIS A 659 12.36 -17.67 -17.44
CA HIS A 659 12.69 -16.66 -16.42
C HIS A 659 11.75 -15.45 -16.45
N ARG A 660 10.80 -15.39 -17.40
CA ARG A 660 9.89 -14.23 -17.57
C ARG A 660 9.19 -13.86 -16.27
N ARG A 661 8.61 -14.85 -15.57
CA ARG A 661 7.79 -14.59 -14.38
C ARG A 661 8.60 -13.91 -13.28
N ILE A 662 9.72 -14.51 -12.88
CA ILE A 662 10.59 -13.95 -11.84
C ILE A 662 11.20 -12.61 -12.26
N PHE A 663 11.54 -12.46 -13.55
CA PHE A 663 12.01 -11.19 -14.09
C PHE A 663 10.95 -10.10 -13.94
N MET A 664 9.70 -10.37 -14.33
CA MET A 664 8.60 -9.43 -14.19
C MET A 664 8.30 -9.06 -12.72
N GLU A 665 8.27 -10.05 -11.83
CA GLU A 665 8.02 -9.85 -10.39
C GLU A 665 9.05 -8.90 -9.76
N VAL A 666 10.31 -8.98 -10.18
CA VAL A 666 11.35 -8.06 -9.72
C VAL A 666 11.25 -6.72 -10.46
N LEU A 667 11.01 -6.73 -11.76
CA LEU A 667 10.91 -5.51 -12.57
C LEU A 667 9.75 -4.60 -12.13
N SER A 668 8.63 -5.17 -11.66
CA SER A 668 7.48 -4.41 -11.17
C SER A 668 7.81 -3.58 -9.92
N LEU A 669 8.71 -4.06 -9.05
CA LEU A 669 9.15 -3.30 -7.88
C LEU A 669 9.80 -1.98 -8.28
N PHE A 670 10.53 -1.97 -9.41
CA PHE A 670 11.11 -0.75 -9.98
C PHE A 670 10.07 0.14 -10.66
N LEU A 671 8.93 -0.39 -11.11
CA LEU A 671 7.83 0.41 -11.66
C LEU A 671 7.03 1.15 -10.59
N GLU A 672 7.09 0.71 -9.33
CA GLU A 672 6.48 1.43 -8.20
C GLU A 672 7.15 2.79 -7.95
N THR A 673 8.35 3.01 -8.51
CA THR A 673 9.06 4.30 -8.46
C THR A 673 9.20 4.89 -9.86
N THR A 674 9.86 6.04 -9.97
CA THR A 674 10.21 6.67 -11.25
C THR A 674 11.55 6.16 -11.80
N CYS A 675 11.98 4.95 -11.41
CA CYS A 675 13.27 4.41 -11.81
C CYS A 675 13.43 4.30 -13.34
N PHE A 676 14.57 4.73 -13.85
CA PHE A 676 14.87 4.69 -15.28
C PHE A 676 15.16 3.25 -15.79
N LEU A 677 14.66 2.90 -16.98
CA LEU A 677 14.82 1.56 -17.59
C LEU A 677 16.25 1.04 -17.59
N GLU A 678 17.21 1.88 -17.98
CA GLU A 678 18.64 1.53 -18.09
C GLU A 678 19.32 1.28 -16.73
N ILE A 679 18.57 1.42 -15.63
CA ILE A 679 18.98 1.01 -14.28
C ILE A 679 18.12 -0.18 -13.84
N ALA A 680 16.80 -0.07 -13.97
CA ALA A 680 15.85 -1.08 -13.55
C ALA A 680 16.10 -2.45 -14.22
N VAL A 681 16.22 -2.47 -15.54
CA VAL A 681 16.34 -3.70 -16.31
C VAL A 681 17.68 -4.41 -16.08
N PRO A 682 18.84 -3.75 -16.24
CA PRO A 682 20.11 -4.42 -15.96
C PRO A 682 20.20 -4.91 -14.51
N THR A 683 19.70 -4.14 -13.54
CA THR A 683 19.64 -4.60 -12.14
C THR A 683 18.76 -5.84 -11.99
N THR A 684 17.57 -5.84 -12.59
CA THR A 684 16.63 -6.97 -12.57
C THR A 684 17.26 -8.23 -13.17
N LEU A 685 17.92 -8.12 -14.33
CA LEU A 685 18.60 -9.24 -14.99
C LEU A 685 19.59 -9.94 -14.04
N HIS A 686 20.45 -9.17 -13.37
CA HIS A 686 21.46 -9.71 -12.45
C HIS A 686 20.86 -10.24 -11.14
N LEU A 687 19.74 -9.67 -10.69
CA LEU A 687 19.02 -10.19 -9.53
C LEU A 687 18.44 -11.58 -9.81
N VAL A 688 17.86 -11.79 -11.00
CA VAL A 688 17.11 -13.01 -11.32
C VAL A 688 17.92 -14.09 -12.00
N ALA A 689 19.00 -13.73 -12.72
CA ALA A 689 19.90 -14.69 -13.37
C ALA A 689 20.43 -15.72 -12.35
N PRO A 690 20.25 -17.03 -12.59
CA PRO A 690 20.79 -18.06 -11.70
C PRO A 690 22.32 -17.99 -11.60
N ARG A 691 22.89 -18.29 -10.42
CA ARG A 691 24.35 -18.19 -10.19
C ARG A 691 25.23 -19.03 -11.13
N HIS A 692 24.66 -20.08 -11.73
CA HIS A 692 25.36 -21.00 -12.63
C HIS A 692 25.11 -20.69 -14.11
N GLU A 693 24.22 -19.72 -14.41
CA GLU A 693 23.91 -19.28 -15.76
C GLU A 693 24.59 -17.93 -15.99
N PRO A 694 25.54 -17.82 -16.93
CA PRO A 694 26.14 -16.53 -17.25
C PRO A 694 25.14 -15.65 -18.02
N ILE A 695 25.26 -14.34 -17.84
CA ILE A 695 24.60 -13.36 -18.72
C ILE A 695 25.50 -13.13 -19.93
N LEU A 696 24.94 -13.18 -21.14
CA LEU A 696 25.67 -12.91 -22.37
C LEU A 696 25.56 -11.42 -22.71
N PHE A 697 26.68 -10.82 -23.13
CA PHE A 697 26.70 -9.40 -23.45
C PHE A 697 26.67 -9.17 -24.95
N VAL A 698 25.69 -8.37 -25.39
CA VAL A 698 25.51 -7.98 -26.79
C VAL A 698 26.41 -6.78 -27.08
N ASP A 699 27.14 -6.80 -28.19
CA ASP A 699 27.90 -5.65 -28.66
C ASP A 699 26.95 -4.65 -29.35
N HIS A 700 26.54 -3.63 -28.59
CA HIS A 700 25.57 -2.62 -29.00
C HIS A 700 26.24 -1.27 -29.15
N TRP A 701 26.05 -0.63 -30.32
CA TRP A 701 26.73 0.60 -30.67
C TRP A 701 25.77 1.80 -30.64
N TRP A 702 26.13 2.82 -29.86
CA TRP A 702 25.45 4.12 -29.86
C TRP A 702 26.12 5.06 -30.85
N ILE A 703 25.46 5.33 -31.97
CA ILE A 703 25.96 6.24 -32.99
C ILE A 703 25.18 7.56 -32.85
N TYR A 704 25.89 8.65 -32.57
CA TYR A 704 25.28 9.99 -32.44
C TYR A 704 25.52 10.88 -33.67
N GLN A 705 26.38 10.46 -34.60
CA GLN A 705 26.71 11.21 -35.82
C GLN A 705 26.61 10.30 -37.05
N PRO A 706 26.04 10.77 -38.18
CA PRO A 706 25.94 9.98 -39.41
C PRO A 706 27.32 9.47 -39.88
N PRO A 707 27.38 8.34 -40.60
CA PRO A 707 26.24 7.65 -41.24
C PRO A 707 25.53 6.61 -40.35
N PHE A 708 24.20 6.66 -40.29
CA PHE A 708 23.35 5.71 -39.55
C PHE A 708 22.80 4.59 -40.47
N ASN A 709 23.67 3.95 -41.24
CA ASN A 709 23.27 3.02 -42.30
C ASN A 709 24.17 1.77 -42.37
N ALA A 710 23.89 0.86 -43.32
CA ALA A 710 24.65 -0.38 -43.47
C ALA A 710 26.15 -0.16 -43.80
N SER A 711 26.51 0.95 -44.43
CA SER A 711 27.91 1.28 -44.74
C SER A 711 28.74 1.48 -43.49
N PHE A 712 28.16 2.05 -42.42
CA PHE A 712 28.82 2.15 -41.13
C PHE A 712 29.22 0.77 -40.60
N VAL A 713 28.29 -0.19 -40.62
CA VAL A 713 28.54 -1.56 -40.13
C VAL A 713 29.68 -2.21 -40.90
N ARG A 714 29.70 -2.05 -42.23
CA ARG A 714 30.79 -2.57 -43.07
C ARG A 714 32.12 -1.93 -42.73
N GLN A 715 32.16 -0.62 -42.51
CA GLN A 715 33.37 0.08 -42.08
C GLN A 715 33.88 -0.49 -40.74
N GLN A 716 32.99 -0.71 -39.77
CA GLN A 716 33.38 -1.32 -38.50
C GLN A 716 33.93 -2.74 -38.67
N TRP A 717 33.36 -3.54 -39.57
CA TRP A 717 33.91 -4.84 -39.94
C TRP A 717 35.29 -4.76 -40.61
N GLU A 718 35.53 -3.75 -41.44
CA GLU A 718 36.85 -3.49 -42.06
C GLU A 718 37.89 -3.07 -41.03
N GLU A 719 37.48 -2.34 -39.99
CA GLU A 719 38.30 -1.95 -38.84
C GLU A 719 38.52 -3.11 -37.85
N GLY A 720 37.86 -4.25 -38.07
CA GLY A 720 38.01 -5.48 -37.28
C GLY A 720 37.08 -5.57 -36.07
N TYR A 721 36.09 -4.68 -35.97
CA TYR A 721 35.02 -4.76 -34.98
C TYR A 721 33.88 -5.67 -35.46
N GLU A 722 33.03 -6.09 -34.53
CA GLU A 722 31.74 -6.70 -34.84
C GLU A 722 30.62 -5.81 -34.32
N VAL A 723 29.46 -5.96 -34.94
CA VAL A 723 28.27 -5.19 -34.58
C VAL A 723 27.13 -6.20 -34.44
N ASP A 724 26.68 -6.44 -33.21
CA ASP A 724 25.52 -7.29 -32.96
C ASP A 724 24.24 -6.48 -33.12
N THR A 725 24.20 -5.28 -32.53
CA THR A 725 23.14 -4.28 -32.74
C THR A 725 23.69 -2.86 -32.72
N PHE A 726 22.96 -1.89 -33.27
CA PHE A 726 23.27 -0.47 -33.07
C PHE A 726 22.02 0.40 -33.11
N HIS A 727 22.02 1.47 -32.32
CA HIS A 727 20.93 2.42 -32.16
C HIS A 727 21.02 3.57 -33.18
N THR A 728 19.90 4.29 -33.39
CA THR A 728 19.72 5.42 -34.34
C THR A 728 19.68 5.05 -35.83
N PHE A 729 19.44 3.78 -36.17
CA PHE A 729 19.25 3.36 -37.55
C PHE A 729 17.98 3.98 -38.17
N HIS A 730 18.12 4.53 -39.37
CA HIS A 730 17.01 5.12 -40.11
C HIS A 730 16.74 4.35 -41.40
N TRP A 731 15.49 3.91 -41.59
CA TRP A 731 15.06 3.19 -42.80
C TRP A 731 14.70 4.13 -43.95
N GLY A 732 14.40 5.39 -43.66
CA GLY A 732 14.13 6.46 -44.61
C GLY A 732 15.23 7.51 -44.71
N GLU A 733 15.02 8.53 -45.51
CA GLU A 733 15.88 9.70 -45.66
C GLU A 733 15.06 10.98 -45.48
N ARG A 734 15.71 12.06 -45.03
CA ARG A 734 15.05 13.38 -45.04
C ARG A 734 15.08 13.96 -46.44
N ASP A 735 13.92 14.38 -46.92
CA ASP A 735 13.82 15.12 -48.18
C ASP A 735 14.29 16.58 -48.02
N ALA A 736 14.20 17.35 -49.10
CA ALA A 736 14.58 18.76 -49.12
C ALA A 736 13.75 19.64 -48.14
N ASP A 737 12.56 19.17 -47.74
CA ASP A 737 11.67 19.84 -46.80
C ASP A 737 11.89 19.33 -45.36
N ASN A 738 12.95 18.54 -45.13
CA ASN A 738 13.32 17.95 -43.84
C ASN A 738 12.28 16.93 -43.32
N VAL A 739 11.43 16.40 -44.21
CA VAL A 739 10.44 15.36 -43.91
C VAL A 739 11.07 13.99 -44.17
N TRP A 740 10.92 13.07 -43.21
CA TRP A 740 11.37 11.70 -43.40
C TRP A 740 10.50 10.98 -44.42
N ARG A 741 11.15 10.51 -45.49
CA ARG A 741 10.53 9.69 -46.53
C ARG A 741 11.18 8.32 -46.59
N ALA A 742 10.33 7.38 -46.94
CA ALA A 742 10.66 6.01 -47.27
C ALA A 742 11.80 5.90 -48.32
N ASN A 743 12.87 5.15 -48.02
CA ASN A 743 13.88 4.74 -49.01
C ASN A 743 13.99 3.20 -49.05
N TYR A 744 13.39 2.58 -50.07
CA TYR A 744 13.39 1.13 -50.23
C TYR A 744 14.78 0.52 -50.49
N GLU A 745 15.74 1.31 -50.99
CA GLU A 745 17.11 0.82 -51.21
C GLU A 745 17.76 0.34 -49.90
N ASN A 746 17.38 0.92 -48.76
CA ASN A 746 17.84 0.49 -47.44
C ASN A 746 17.39 -0.92 -47.08
N VAL A 747 16.19 -1.36 -47.50
CA VAL A 747 15.72 -2.74 -47.27
C VAL A 747 16.62 -3.74 -47.99
N VAL A 748 16.95 -3.45 -49.25
CA VAL A 748 17.84 -4.29 -50.08
C VAL A 748 19.24 -4.31 -49.47
N ASP A 749 19.75 -3.14 -49.08
CA ASP A 749 21.09 -3.03 -48.52
C ASP A 749 21.23 -3.77 -47.17
N ILE A 750 20.21 -3.72 -46.32
CA ILE A 750 20.20 -4.49 -45.06
C ILE A 750 20.11 -6.00 -45.32
N ARG A 751 19.29 -6.46 -46.27
CA ARG A 751 19.27 -7.89 -46.64
C ARG A 751 20.64 -8.37 -47.13
N ARG A 752 21.35 -7.54 -47.90
CA ARG A 752 22.73 -7.80 -48.33
C ARG A 752 23.70 -7.80 -47.15
N LEU A 753 23.60 -6.82 -46.24
CA LEU A 753 24.41 -6.76 -45.02
C LEU A 753 24.23 -8.02 -44.16
N LEU A 754 23.00 -8.51 -43.97
CA LEU A 754 22.74 -9.74 -43.22
C LEU A 754 23.35 -10.97 -43.93
N ARG A 755 23.38 -11.01 -45.26
CA ARG A 755 24.08 -12.08 -46.00
C ARG A 755 25.59 -12.04 -45.75
N GLU A 756 26.19 -10.86 -45.88
CA GLU A 756 27.62 -10.65 -45.64
C GLU A 756 28.00 -11.05 -44.20
N SER A 757 27.16 -10.68 -43.23
CA SER A 757 27.31 -11.10 -41.83
C SER A 757 27.24 -12.62 -41.69
N ALA A 758 26.26 -13.28 -42.30
CA ALA A 758 26.14 -14.73 -42.25
C ALA A 758 27.36 -15.46 -42.83
N GLU A 759 27.92 -14.96 -43.94
CA GLU A 759 29.14 -15.48 -44.55
C GLU A 759 30.33 -15.35 -43.59
N ARG A 760 30.51 -14.17 -42.96
CA ARG A 760 31.55 -13.93 -41.95
C ARG A 760 31.40 -14.85 -40.74
N GLN A 761 30.17 -15.04 -40.27
CA GLN A 761 29.85 -15.82 -39.07
C GLN A 761 29.70 -17.33 -39.35
N GLN A 762 29.86 -17.75 -40.61
CA GLN A 762 29.71 -19.12 -41.07
C GLN A 762 28.35 -19.72 -40.64
N VAL A 763 27.29 -18.94 -40.79
CA VAL A 763 25.90 -19.34 -40.49
C VAL A 763 25.17 -19.66 -41.79
N ILE A 764 24.41 -20.75 -41.80
CA ILE A 764 23.50 -21.05 -42.91
C ILE A 764 22.31 -20.10 -42.78
N PHE A 765 22.30 -19.05 -43.58
CA PHE A 765 21.31 -17.98 -43.47
C PHE A 765 20.52 -17.85 -44.78
N PRO A 766 19.20 -18.09 -44.77
CA PRO A 766 18.38 -17.90 -45.95
C PRO A 766 18.17 -16.40 -46.17
N VAL A 767 18.29 -15.96 -47.42
CA VAL A 767 17.98 -14.58 -47.81
C VAL A 767 17.02 -14.63 -48.97
N ARG A 768 15.98 -13.80 -48.92
CA ARG A 768 15.00 -13.70 -49.99
C ARG A 768 15.69 -13.19 -51.26
N ASN A 769 15.60 -13.95 -52.36
CA ASN A 769 16.12 -13.51 -53.65
C ASN A 769 15.29 -12.34 -54.19
N GLU A 770 15.96 -11.29 -54.65
CA GLU A 770 15.40 -9.98 -55.05
C GLU A 770 14.44 -10.03 -56.26
N THR A 771 14.24 -11.19 -56.89
CA THR A 771 13.51 -11.31 -58.16
C THR A 771 11.99 -11.42 -58.04
N GLN A 772 11.40 -11.34 -56.84
CA GLN A 772 9.93 -11.46 -56.65
C GLN A 772 9.23 -10.21 -56.10
N ALA A 773 9.94 -9.09 -55.91
CA ALA A 773 9.34 -7.83 -55.47
C ALA A 773 9.39 -6.78 -56.60
N LYS A 774 8.58 -6.99 -57.64
CA LYS A 774 8.13 -5.94 -58.55
C LYS A 774 6.64 -6.07 -58.80
#